data_AF-A0A846CNZ5-F1
#
_entry.id   AF-A0A846CNZ5-F1
#
_cell.length_a   1.000
_cell.length_b   1.000
_cell.length_c   1.000
_cell.angle_alpha   90.00
_cell.angle_beta   90.00
_cell.angle_gamma   90.00
#
_symmetry.space_group_name_H-M   'P 1'
#
loop_
_entity.id
_entity.type
_entity.pdbx_description
1 polymer ?
#
loop_
_entity_poly.entity_id
_entity_poly.type
_entity_poly.pdbx_seq_one_letter_code
_entity_poly.pdbx_strand_id
1 'polypeptide(L)'
;MGVKRSGNNDIDALLDDDYWVDTGKPVSLTYSINYSTGSDGLDLSERSMVREALTRWSEVANITFREVSNKGNLRFSGQSGISGVASQKNARKWWKPRSWRSDKLDHVNIKLGKDSATGRGHRFLDVALHEIGHALGLKHPGDYNGDTGKGSSPFLPYYKDNNTNTVMSYNDVGDYAATPMPYDIRAVQYIYGSNNFNSGNTYYRFDSVNGYSYDNGLARRGSEKLPMKLSIWDSGGVDTLDFSKLGPVIFNISRSSGYYFDIRGGGILTSQHAYKSITYQPIDNTNNTSSLRYKTTRYGTSIAYGVVIENVIGSLTSDTIIGNFSANHLKGGNGNDSLYGNGGSDSLFGEAGNDSLIGGTGRDELYGGTGNDSLDGNTGNDYLSGSSGNDFLRGGTGRDQLHGGTGNDTLSGDSGSDILSGSSGHDYLYGGIGNDYMYGGSGNDTYTVDSSGDHVFEYANQGIDIVYASTTYGLSAHLEYLNLTGTNSINGYGNNLNNVINGNSGNNNIWGGLGLDTVNGGDGDDIIYGDYIIASTGQYLFSLPGTWLSTQAEAQRLGGNLVTINNATEQSWLNTTFGTNEVFWIGLSDRTIEGQWQWVSGETSTYRNWFPGEPNDYRSSSIPDGEDYAVMGWGNQGWNDLQNYPNQHLRGIIEIPSVSPEIGESDILNGGAGNDRIYGGGGDDQLYGSYGNDNLYGGFGNDLLKGESGRDRMKGGFGDDQYVLDVDSMGDTIVEYAGQGIDKVYTSITYHLGDNLENLELDGTNPINGYGNNLNNVIQGNSASNNIWGGRGHDTVNGGDGNDIVYGDYLVTRNGHSYLLSQPGTWFNTQAEAQRLGGNLVTINDEVEQNWLNTTFGFNYDGFNVEANRFEANQLFWIGLTDHTTEGQWQWISGETSTYRNWAFGEPNNYTDDEDYAVLVSWFNQNWEQTWFWVGAQNYPNKVYLHGIIELPSVIQEIAGNDSLYGGAGNDRIYGGAGDDLLNGGTGNDVLSGGAGADKFVLNIPTEGIDYISDFVSQQGDKLQISASGFGSGLVQGILDVGQFVLGAAALDTNDRFIYDRSSGLLSFDADGSGTLGAVQVANFSNKTALTNTDILIV
;
A
#
# COMPACT_ATOMS: atom_id res chain seq x y z
N MET A 1 -79.71 20.68 5.88
CA MET A 1 -79.08 20.70 4.55
C MET A 1 -77.84 21.55 4.64
N GLY A 2 -76.68 20.90 4.72
CA GLY A 2 -75.37 21.51 4.61
C GLY A 2 -74.46 20.40 4.13
N VAL A 3 -73.95 20.53 2.91
CA VAL A 3 -73.05 19.53 2.32
C VAL A 3 -71.79 19.54 3.17
N LYS A 4 -71.52 18.46 3.90
CA LYS A 4 -70.26 18.33 4.65
C LYS A 4 -69.19 18.07 3.60
N ARG A 5 -68.42 19.08 3.23
CA ARG A 5 -67.25 18.95 2.35
C ARG A 5 -66.00 18.99 3.22
N SER A 6 -65.20 17.95 3.12
CA SER A 6 -63.91 17.85 3.80
C SER A 6 -62.82 18.64 3.09
N GLY A 7 -63.01 18.97 1.80
CA GLY A 7 -61.96 19.55 0.96
C GLY A 7 -60.93 18.52 0.47
N ASN A 8 -61.12 17.24 0.80
CA ASN A 8 -60.32 16.13 0.31
C ASN A 8 -61.16 15.30 -0.68
N ASN A 9 -60.68 15.18 -1.91
CA ASN A 9 -61.40 14.47 -2.98
C ASN A 9 -61.64 12.98 -2.67
N ASP A 10 -60.75 12.31 -1.94
CA ASP A 10 -60.90 10.90 -1.58
C ASP A 10 -62.07 10.68 -0.61
N ILE A 11 -62.33 11.65 0.29
CA ILE A 11 -63.46 11.64 1.21
C ILE A 11 -64.73 12.17 0.53
N ASP A 12 -64.65 13.31 -0.14
CA ASP A 12 -65.81 14.03 -0.71
C ASP A 12 -66.50 13.24 -1.84
N ALA A 13 -65.77 12.32 -2.48
CA ALA A 13 -66.34 11.34 -3.41
C ALA A 13 -67.37 10.41 -2.75
N LEU A 14 -67.19 10.12 -1.46
CA LEU A 14 -67.97 9.14 -0.71
C LEU A 14 -69.06 9.75 0.18
N LEU A 15 -69.08 11.06 0.41
CA LEU A 15 -70.06 11.68 1.31
C LEU A 15 -71.42 11.89 0.62
N ASP A 16 -72.48 11.36 1.24
CA ASP A 16 -73.88 11.67 0.91
C ASP A 16 -74.38 12.89 1.71
N ASP A 17 -75.48 13.51 1.26
CA ASP A 17 -76.08 14.66 1.95
C ASP A 17 -76.89 14.26 3.21
N ASP A 18 -77.18 12.97 3.37
CA ASP A 18 -77.98 12.40 4.46
C ASP A 18 -77.11 11.52 5.39
N TYR A 19 -76.98 11.91 6.67
CA TYR A 19 -76.28 11.15 7.72
C TYR A 19 -76.96 11.30 9.08
N TRP A 20 -76.61 10.44 10.04
CA TRP A 20 -77.19 10.46 11.39
C TRP A 20 -76.55 11.54 12.26
N VAL A 21 -77.33 12.19 13.12
CA VAL A 21 -76.85 13.16 14.09
C VAL A 21 -77.41 12.85 15.47
N ASP A 22 -76.55 12.89 16.48
CA ASP A 22 -76.92 12.81 17.90
C ASP A 22 -76.28 14.00 18.64
N THR A 23 -76.97 14.53 19.65
CA THR A 23 -76.55 15.73 20.41
C THR A 23 -75.51 15.43 21.49
N GLY A 24 -75.20 14.16 21.76
CA GLY A 24 -74.08 13.72 22.60
C GLY A 24 -73.30 12.61 21.88
N LYS A 25 -71.97 12.70 21.82
CA LYS A 25 -71.13 11.62 21.27
C LYS A 25 -71.04 10.47 22.29
N PRO A 26 -71.01 9.18 21.90
CA PRO A 26 -71.09 8.60 20.53
C PRO A 26 -72.52 8.40 20.00
N VAL A 27 -72.69 8.30 18.67
CA VAL A 27 -74.01 8.11 18.02
C VAL A 27 -74.54 6.70 18.27
N SER A 28 -75.71 6.58 18.92
CA SER A 28 -76.30 5.28 19.27
C SER A 28 -77.43 4.89 18.32
N LEU A 29 -77.22 3.87 17.49
CA LEU A 29 -78.21 3.34 16.55
C LEU A 29 -78.74 1.97 17.01
N THR A 30 -80.06 1.79 16.96
CA THR A 30 -80.68 0.48 17.14
C THR A 30 -80.82 -0.25 15.81
N TYR A 31 -80.75 -1.58 15.80
CA TYR A 31 -81.02 -2.37 14.59
C TYR A 31 -81.93 -3.56 14.88
N SER A 32 -82.67 -4.00 13.87
CA SER A 32 -83.52 -5.19 13.94
C SER A 32 -83.29 -6.08 12.73
N ILE A 33 -83.12 -7.37 12.97
CA ILE A 33 -82.94 -8.40 11.95
C ILE A 33 -84.27 -9.15 11.77
N ASN A 34 -84.66 -9.48 10.54
CA ASN A 34 -85.83 -10.33 10.29
C ASN A 34 -85.51 -11.82 10.51
N TYR A 35 -86.08 -12.39 11.56
CA TYR A 35 -85.94 -13.80 11.96
C TYR A 35 -86.95 -14.76 11.31
N SER A 36 -87.84 -14.27 10.45
CA SER A 36 -88.87 -15.12 9.84
C SER A 36 -88.28 -16.25 9.00
N THR A 37 -88.97 -17.39 8.93
CA THR A 37 -88.55 -18.53 8.09
C THR A 37 -88.99 -18.39 6.62
N GLY A 38 -89.58 -17.25 6.24
CA GLY A 38 -90.10 -16.97 4.89
C GLY A 38 -89.06 -16.39 3.93
N SER A 39 -89.51 -15.98 2.73
CA SER A 39 -88.68 -15.36 1.68
C SER A 39 -87.91 -14.11 2.14
N ASP A 40 -88.33 -13.48 3.23
CA ASP A 40 -87.81 -12.19 3.68
C ASP A 40 -86.93 -12.26 4.95
N GLY A 41 -86.79 -13.44 5.58
CA GLY A 41 -85.93 -13.61 6.76
C GLY A 41 -84.53 -14.14 6.44
N LEU A 42 -83.55 -13.74 7.23
CA LEU A 42 -82.14 -14.10 7.05
C LEU A 42 -81.80 -15.39 7.83
N ASP A 43 -80.95 -16.25 7.27
CA ASP A 43 -80.51 -17.49 7.92
C ASP A 43 -79.51 -17.23 9.07
N LEU A 44 -79.05 -18.28 9.77
CA LEU A 44 -78.12 -18.11 10.90
C LEU A 44 -76.78 -17.47 10.50
N SER A 45 -76.23 -17.85 9.33
CA SER A 45 -74.94 -17.37 8.83
C SER A 45 -75.05 -15.91 8.36
N GLU A 46 -76.07 -15.60 7.58
CA GLU A 46 -76.38 -14.24 7.11
C GLU A 46 -76.58 -13.27 8.28
N ARG A 47 -77.31 -13.70 9.33
CA ARG A 47 -77.50 -12.90 10.55
C ARG A 47 -76.20 -12.66 11.30
N SER A 48 -75.31 -13.65 11.34
CA SER A 48 -73.99 -13.50 11.95
C SER A 48 -73.15 -12.46 11.18
N MET A 49 -73.18 -12.51 9.84
CA MET A 49 -72.45 -11.57 8.99
C MET A 49 -73.00 -10.13 9.05
N VAL A 50 -74.31 -9.95 9.21
CA VAL A 50 -74.89 -8.61 9.47
C VAL A 50 -74.36 -8.02 10.77
N ARG A 51 -74.32 -8.82 11.85
CA ARG A 51 -73.75 -8.37 13.13
C ARG A 51 -72.27 -8.05 12.99
N GLU A 52 -71.54 -8.89 12.29
CA GLU A 52 -70.12 -8.67 12.01
C GLU A 52 -69.90 -7.36 11.25
N ALA A 53 -70.65 -7.11 10.17
CA ALA A 53 -70.55 -5.87 9.41
C ALA A 53 -70.84 -4.62 10.28
N LEU A 54 -71.87 -4.67 11.14
CA LEU A 54 -72.16 -3.61 12.10
C LEU A 54 -71.00 -3.41 13.09
N THR A 55 -70.43 -4.50 13.62
CA THR A 55 -69.25 -4.45 14.49
C THR A 55 -68.08 -3.76 13.78
N ARG A 56 -67.77 -4.13 12.53
CA ARG A 56 -66.66 -3.52 11.77
C ARG A 56 -66.83 -2.00 11.58
N TRP A 57 -68.05 -1.52 11.38
CA TRP A 57 -68.32 -0.07 11.33
C TRP A 57 -68.16 0.62 12.69
N SER A 58 -68.51 -0.05 13.79
CA SER A 58 -68.31 0.50 15.15
C SER A 58 -66.85 0.43 15.64
N GLU A 59 -66.04 -0.47 15.10
CA GLU A 59 -64.59 -0.52 15.41
C GLU A 59 -63.89 0.75 14.95
N VAL A 60 -64.29 1.31 13.80
CA VAL A 60 -63.58 2.43 13.15
C VAL A 60 -64.17 3.81 13.45
N ALA A 61 -65.41 3.90 13.91
CA ALA A 61 -66.11 5.18 14.15
C ALA A 61 -66.92 5.17 15.45
N ASN A 62 -67.17 6.37 16.01
CA ASN A 62 -67.94 6.58 17.25
C ASN A 62 -69.45 6.33 17.07
N ILE A 63 -69.79 5.09 16.74
CA ILE A 63 -71.14 4.60 16.50
C ILE A 63 -71.32 3.33 17.31
N THR A 64 -72.40 3.24 18.08
CA THR A 64 -72.75 2.02 18.82
C THR A 64 -74.02 1.41 18.25
N PHE A 65 -74.00 0.09 18.00
CA PHE A 65 -75.15 -0.64 17.49
C PHE A 65 -75.77 -1.52 18.56
N ARG A 66 -77.10 -1.44 18.72
CA ARG A 66 -77.85 -2.29 19.67
C ARG A 66 -79.00 -3.01 18.99
N GLU A 67 -79.02 -4.35 19.07
CA GLU A 67 -80.11 -5.15 18.52
C GLU A 67 -81.41 -4.92 19.32
N VAL A 68 -82.53 -4.74 18.62
CA VAL A 68 -83.88 -4.63 19.19
C VAL A 68 -84.85 -5.57 18.45
N SER A 69 -85.88 -6.02 19.17
CA SER A 69 -86.80 -7.08 18.69
C SER A 69 -87.75 -6.65 17.57
N ASN A 70 -88.10 -5.36 17.45
CA ASN A 70 -88.85 -4.84 16.30
C ASN A 70 -88.70 -3.31 16.18
N LYS A 71 -88.58 -2.79 14.95
CA LYS A 71 -88.46 -1.35 14.60
C LYS A 71 -87.14 -0.66 15.01
N GLY A 72 -85.99 -1.28 14.76
CA GLY A 72 -84.70 -0.58 14.88
C GLY A 72 -84.55 0.60 13.89
N ASN A 73 -83.55 1.45 14.13
CA ASN A 73 -83.11 2.48 13.16
C ASN A 73 -82.59 1.84 11.87
N LEU A 74 -81.86 0.73 11.96
CA LEU A 74 -81.46 -0.08 10.80
C LEU A 74 -82.27 -1.38 10.76
N ARG A 75 -82.95 -1.67 9.65
CA ARG A 75 -83.84 -2.84 9.55
C ARG A 75 -83.38 -3.78 8.43
N PHE A 76 -82.91 -4.96 8.80
CA PHE A 76 -82.34 -5.94 7.89
C PHE A 76 -83.35 -7.03 7.53
N SER A 77 -83.48 -7.31 6.24
CA SER A 77 -84.31 -8.40 5.71
C SER A 77 -83.68 -9.03 4.49
N GLY A 78 -84.00 -10.30 4.22
CA GLY A 78 -83.56 -11.00 3.01
C GLY A 78 -84.48 -10.70 1.82
N GLN A 79 -83.98 -10.96 0.61
CA GLN A 79 -84.75 -10.86 -0.63
C GLN A 79 -84.54 -12.12 -1.50
N SER A 80 -85.62 -12.87 -1.77
CA SER A 80 -85.63 -14.03 -2.68
C SER A 80 -86.02 -13.63 -4.12
N GLY A 81 -85.39 -14.26 -5.14
CA GLY A 81 -85.89 -14.24 -6.52
C GLY A 81 -85.18 -13.32 -7.53
N ILE A 82 -83.86 -13.29 -7.58
CA ILE A 82 -83.12 -12.63 -8.67
C ILE A 82 -82.79 -13.70 -9.73
N SER A 83 -83.69 -13.92 -10.70
CA SER A 83 -83.41 -14.75 -11.89
C SER A 83 -83.47 -13.89 -13.16
N GLY A 84 -82.46 -14.07 -14.02
CA GLY A 84 -82.35 -13.44 -15.35
C GLY A 84 -81.38 -12.25 -15.38
N VAL A 85 -80.53 -12.26 -16.41
CA VAL A 85 -79.51 -11.33 -17.00
C VAL A 85 -79.27 -9.89 -16.44
N ALA A 86 -80.08 -9.40 -15.50
CA ALA A 86 -79.79 -8.30 -14.57
C ALA A 86 -78.98 -8.78 -13.34
N SER A 87 -78.05 -9.72 -13.55
CA SER A 87 -77.32 -10.49 -12.53
C SER A 87 -76.24 -9.72 -11.76
N GLN A 88 -76.28 -8.38 -11.74
CA GLN A 88 -75.31 -7.55 -11.00
C GLN A 88 -75.90 -6.87 -9.75
N LYS A 89 -77.22 -6.88 -9.50
CA LYS A 89 -77.83 -6.14 -8.38
C LYS A 89 -78.23 -7.07 -7.24
N ASN A 90 -77.30 -7.33 -6.31
CA ASN A 90 -77.46 -8.32 -5.24
C ASN A 90 -77.88 -7.74 -3.87
N ALA A 91 -78.19 -6.45 -3.78
CA ALA A 91 -78.88 -5.80 -2.67
C ALA A 91 -79.49 -4.47 -3.14
N ARG A 92 -80.42 -3.91 -2.35
CA ARG A 92 -80.94 -2.55 -2.55
C ARG A 92 -81.18 -1.88 -1.20
N LYS A 93 -80.52 -0.76 -0.93
CA LYS A 93 -80.99 0.23 0.06
C LYS A 93 -82.20 0.99 -0.49
N TRP A 94 -83.26 1.08 0.32
CA TRP A 94 -84.36 2.01 0.08
C TRP A 94 -84.61 2.86 1.31
N TRP A 95 -84.32 4.17 1.17
CA TRP A 95 -85.06 5.17 1.93
C TRP A 95 -86.52 5.11 1.48
N LYS A 96 -87.49 5.16 2.39
CA LYS A 96 -88.89 5.34 1.95
C LYS A 96 -88.99 6.63 1.10
N PRO A 97 -89.81 6.66 0.03
CA PRO A 97 -89.93 7.84 -0.82
C PRO A 97 -90.25 9.09 -0.03
N ARG A 98 -89.60 10.19 -0.41
CA ARG A 98 -89.69 11.58 0.09
C ARG A 98 -91.08 12.22 -0.02
N SER A 99 -92.13 11.47 -0.35
CA SER A 99 -93.49 11.99 -0.47
C SER A 99 -94.29 11.63 0.79
N TRP A 100 -94.71 12.68 1.49
CA TRP A 100 -95.61 12.72 2.65
C TRP A 100 -94.96 12.72 4.05
N ARG A 101 -94.67 13.97 4.44
CA ARG A 101 -94.47 14.56 5.79
C ARG A 101 -93.04 14.97 6.13
N SER A 102 -93.02 16.19 6.66
CA SER A 102 -91.90 16.88 7.27
C SER A 102 -91.32 16.06 8.43
N ASP A 103 -90.09 16.43 8.77
CA ASP A 103 -89.36 16.13 10.01
C ASP A 103 -88.97 14.66 10.31
N LYS A 104 -87.72 14.34 9.92
CA LYS A 104 -86.83 13.23 10.35
C LYS A 104 -87.20 11.82 9.88
N LEU A 105 -86.29 11.20 9.13
CA LEU A 105 -86.30 9.76 8.89
C LEU A 105 -85.90 9.05 10.19
N ASP A 106 -86.75 8.15 10.69
CA ASP A 106 -86.54 7.40 11.94
C ASP A 106 -85.84 6.04 11.70
N HIS A 107 -85.86 5.53 10.47
CA HIS A 107 -85.24 4.24 10.11
C HIS A 107 -84.84 4.10 8.63
N VAL A 108 -83.89 3.21 8.35
CA VAL A 108 -83.43 2.76 7.03
C VAL A 108 -83.72 1.26 6.87
N ASN A 109 -84.34 0.87 5.75
CA ASN A 109 -84.56 -0.53 5.43
C ASN A 109 -83.45 -1.03 4.49
N ILE A 110 -82.77 -2.10 4.89
CA ILE A 110 -81.66 -2.72 4.19
C ILE A 110 -82.10 -4.12 3.75
N LYS A 111 -82.19 -4.32 2.42
CA LYS A 111 -82.51 -5.61 1.82
C LYS A 111 -81.26 -6.25 1.23
N LEU A 112 -80.89 -7.39 1.78
CA LEU A 112 -79.72 -8.17 1.35
C LEU A 112 -80.20 -9.34 0.48
N GLY A 113 -79.59 -9.52 -0.69
CA GLY A 113 -79.92 -10.62 -1.58
C GLY A 113 -79.53 -11.96 -0.97
N LYS A 114 -80.45 -12.94 -1.01
CA LYS A 114 -80.21 -14.30 -0.53
C LYS A 114 -79.42 -15.09 -1.56
N ASP A 115 -78.27 -15.62 -1.20
CA ASP A 115 -77.45 -16.46 -2.09
C ASP A 115 -77.48 -17.91 -1.59
N SER A 116 -78.36 -18.73 -2.17
CA SER A 116 -78.57 -20.12 -1.78
C SER A 116 -77.57 -21.04 -2.46
N ALA A 117 -76.31 -21.06 -2.01
CA ALA A 117 -75.38 -22.17 -2.25
C ALA A 117 -74.15 -22.07 -1.33
N THR A 118 -73.83 -23.18 -0.68
CA THR A 118 -72.60 -23.46 0.07
C THR A 118 -71.35 -22.91 -0.64
N GLY A 119 -70.64 -21.96 -0.02
CA GLY A 119 -69.30 -21.51 -0.45
C GLY A 119 -69.13 -20.04 -0.85
N ARG A 120 -70.02 -19.10 -0.46
CA ARG A 120 -69.87 -17.65 -0.79
C ARG A 120 -70.18 -16.67 0.35
N GLY A 121 -69.94 -17.03 1.61
CA GLY A 121 -70.18 -16.14 2.76
C GLY A 121 -69.49 -14.77 2.68
N HIS A 122 -68.31 -14.71 2.07
CA HIS A 122 -67.51 -13.47 1.94
C HIS A 122 -68.19 -12.37 1.12
N ARG A 123 -68.92 -12.77 0.07
CA ARG A 123 -69.66 -11.85 -0.80
C ARG A 123 -70.84 -11.21 -0.06
N PHE A 124 -71.49 -11.96 0.82
CA PHE A 124 -72.60 -11.44 1.62
C PHE A 124 -72.10 -10.40 2.64
N LEU A 125 -70.96 -10.65 3.29
CA LEU A 125 -70.36 -9.69 4.22
C LEU A 125 -69.99 -8.37 3.52
N ASP A 126 -69.32 -8.43 2.37
CA ASP A 126 -68.95 -7.26 1.57
C ASP A 126 -70.17 -6.42 1.17
N VAL A 127 -71.24 -7.09 0.71
CA VAL A 127 -72.51 -6.42 0.41
C VAL A 127 -73.17 -5.84 1.67
N ALA A 128 -73.11 -6.54 2.80
CA ALA A 128 -73.61 -6.00 4.07
C ALA A 128 -72.83 -4.76 4.52
N LEU A 129 -71.49 -4.77 4.40
CA LEU A 129 -70.63 -3.62 4.67
C LEU A 129 -71.00 -2.43 3.77
N HIS A 130 -71.15 -2.67 2.46
CA HIS A 130 -71.55 -1.68 1.47
C HIS A 130 -72.90 -1.02 1.80
N GLU A 131 -73.94 -1.83 2.02
CA GLU A 131 -75.29 -1.31 2.27
C GLU A 131 -75.41 -0.63 3.63
N ILE A 132 -74.66 -1.08 4.65
CA ILE A 132 -74.55 -0.37 5.93
C ILE A 132 -73.80 0.95 5.72
N GLY A 133 -72.72 0.97 4.95
CA GLY A 133 -71.99 2.20 4.59
C GLY A 133 -72.93 3.25 4.00
N HIS A 134 -73.80 2.84 3.07
CA HIS A 134 -74.88 3.72 2.63
C HIS A 134 -75.79 4.17 3.77
N ALA A 135 -76.26 3.25 4.63
CA ALA A 135 -77.14 3.60 5.75
C ALA A 135 -76.50 4.56 6.77
N LEU A 136 -75.16 4.63 6.81
CA LEU A 136 -74.36 5.55 7.61
C LEU A 136 -74.04 6.87 6.90
N GLY A 137 -74.45 7.05 5.64
CA GLY A 137 -74.29 8.32 4.90
C GLY A 137 -73.16 8.33 3.88
N LEU A 138 -72.69 7.15 3.44
CA LEU A 138 -71.78 7.05 2.30
C LEU A 138 -72.54 6.85 0.98
N LYS A 139 -71.94 7.26 -0.15
CA LYS A 139 -72.42 7.02 -1.51
C LYS A 139 -71.34 6.34 -2.36
N HIS A 140 -71.71 5.88 -3.54
CA HIS A 140 -70.73 5.39 -4.52
C HIS A 140 -69.82 6.54 -4.98
N PRO A 141 -68.51 6.29 -5.20
CA PRO A 141 -67.59 7.30 -5.71
C PRO A 141 -68.00 7.95 -7.03
N GLY A 142 -68.66 7.21 -7.92
CA GLY A 142 -69.05 7.65 -9.25
C GLY A 142 -70.54 7.48 -9.55
N ASP A 143 -71.00 8.10 -10.64
CA ASP A 143 -72.40 8.04 -11.07
C ASP A 143 -72.65 6.78 -11.92
N TYR A 144 -72.97 5.69 -11.24
CA TYR A 144 -73.24 4.40 -11.87
C TYR A 144 -74.71 4.30 -12.31
N ASN A 145 -74.98 4.62 -13.58
CA ASN A 145 -76.30 4.39 -14.18
C ASN A 145 -76.56 2.89 -14.35
N GLY A 146 -77.22 2.30 -13.36
CA GLY A 146 -78.15 1.16 -13.47
C GLY A 146 -77.68 -0.13 -14.15
N ASP A 147 -77.26 -0.11 -15.41
CA ASP A 147 -77.31 -1.29 -16.29
C ASP A 147 -75.98 -1.64 -17.00
N THR A 148 -74.89 -0.87 -16.82
CA THR A 148 -73.59 -1.15 -17.49
C THR A 148 -72.40 -1.44 -16.57
N GLY A 149 -72.57 -1.32 -15.24
CA GLY A 149 -71.58 -1.75 -14.24
C GLY A 149 -70.22 -1.05 -14.29
N LYS A 150 -70.08 0.08 -15.01
CA LYS A 150 -68.88 0.91 -15.06
C LYS A 150 -69.27 2.38 -15.21
N GLY A 151 -68.90 3.20 -14.22
CA GLY A 151 -69.11 4.65 -14.17
C GLY A 151 -67.79 5.35 -13.85
N SER A 152 -67.66 6.61 -14.23
CA SER A 152 -66.50 7.46 -13.90
C SER A 152 -66.85 8.40 -12.75
N SER A 153 -66.03 8.43 -11.70
CA SER A 153 -66.17 9.40 -10.62
C SER A 153 -65.70 10.80 -11.06
N PRO A 154 -66.41 11.88 -10.69
CA PRO A 154 -65.93 13.25 -10.90
C PRO A 154 -64.86 13.68 -9.89
N PHE A 155 -64.67 12.93 -8.79
CA PHE A 155 -63.73 13.27 -7.71
C PHE A 155 -62.56 12.29 -7.59
N LEU A 156 -62.78 11.00 -7.87
CA LEU A 156 -61.77 9.95 -7.78
C LEU A 156 -61.33 9.47 -9.17
N PRO A 157 -60.02 9.41 -9.45
CA PRO A 157 -59.51 8.72 -10.63
C PRO A 157 -59.95 7.25 -10.69
N TYR A 158 -60.12 6.69 -11.89
CA TYR A 158 -60.55 5.30 -12.09
C TYR A 158 -59.68 4.26 -11.35
N TYR A 159 -58.39 4.52 -11.15
CA TYR A 159 -57.49 3.63 -10.41
C TYR A 159 -57.66 3.71 -8.89
N LYS A 160 -58.31 4.76 -8.36
CA LYS A 160 -58.64 4.92 -6.94
C LYS A 160 -60.07 4.47 -6.60
N ASP A 161 -61.01 4.64 -7.54
CA ASP A 161 -62.37 4.12 -7.44
C ASP A 161 -62.37 2.60 -7.69
N ASN A 162 -62.03 1.85 -6.65
CA ASN A 162 -62.00 0.39 -6.67
C ASN A 162 -62.25 -0.17 -5.26
N ASN A 163 -62.52 -1.47 -5.19
CA ASN A 163 -62.78 -2.18 -3.93
C ASN A 163 -61.53 -2.46 -3.06
N THR A 164 -60.33 -1.97 -3.42
CA THR A 164 -59.16 -1.91 -2.50
C THR A 164 -59.13 -0.64 -1.66
N ASN A 165 -59.81 0.42 -2.11
CA ASN A 165 -59.83 1.71 -1.40
C ASN A 165 -61.17 2.00 -0.73
N THR A 166 -62.28 1.50 -1.28
CA THR A 166 -63.63 1.70 -0.76
C THR A 166 -64.56 0.52 -1.10
N VAL A 167 -65.29 0.00 -0.12
CA VAL A 167 -66.37 -0.99 -0.35
C VAL A 167 -67.52 -0.39 -1.15
N MET A 168 -67.61 0.94 -1.26
CA MET A 168 -68.65 1.65 -2.01
C MET A 168 -68.40 1.67 -3.53
N SER A 169 -67.25 1.18 -4.00
CA SER A 169 -66.95 1.11 -5.43
C SER A 169 -67.68 -0.05 -6.13
N TYR A 170 -68.07 0.14 -7.40
CA TYR A 170 -68.50 -0.96 -8.29
C TYR A 170 -67.41 -1.44 -9.25
N ASN A 171 -66.27 -0.75 -9.31
CA ASN A 171 -65.13 -1.15 -10.13
C ASN A 171 -64.31 -2.20 -9.37
N ASP A 172 -64.70 -3.47 -9.51
CA ASP A 172 -64.05 -4.57 -8.82
C ASP A 172 -62.71 -4.96 -9.45
N VAL A 173 -61.68 -5.04 -8.60
CA VAL A 173 -60.41 -5.73 -8.86
C VAL A 173 -60.28 -6.90 -7.88
N GLY A 174 -61.23 -7.81 -7.97
CA GLY A 174 -60.91 -9.22 -7.92
C GLY A 174 -61.28 -10.06 -6.71
N ASP A 175 -61.55 -9.48 -5.53
CA ASP A 175 -61.96 -10.16 -4.28
C ASP A 175 -62.89 -9.28 -3.43
N TYR A 176 -63.50 -9.82 -2.35
CA TYR A 176 -64.50 -9.19 -1.47
C TYR A 176 -63.89 -8.63 -0.17
N ALA A 177 -64.40 -7.49 0.34
CA ALA A 177 -63.90 -6.88 1.57
C ALA A 177 -64.47 -7.52 2.85
N ALA A 178 -63.64 -7.60 3.89
CA ALA A 178 -63.97 -8.09 5.22
C ALA A 178 -64.25 -6.96 6.22
N THR A 179 -63.79 -5.74 5.92
CA THR A 179 -63.90 -4.54 6.75
C THR A 179 -64.21 -3.34 5.84
N PRO A 180 -64.65 -2.19 6.41
CA PRO A 180 -64.53 -0.92 5.70
C PRO A 180 -63.08 -0.73 5.20
N MET A 181 -62.92 -0.21 3.98
CA MET A 181 -61.61 0.05 3.36
C MET A 181 -61.11 1.47 3.69
N PRO A 182 -59.85 1.85 3.39
CA PRO A 182 -59.24 3.08 3.92
C PRO A 182 -60.05 4.37 3.67
N TYR A 183 -60.67 4.53 2.50
CA TYR A 183 -61.48 5.71 2.22
C TYR A 183 -62.84 5.67 2.91
N ASP A 184 -63.41 4.48 3.12
CA ASP A 184 -64.63 4.30 3.90
C ASP A 184 -64.42 4.72 5.35
N ILE A 185 -63.33 4.24 5.96
CA ILE A 185 -62.92 4.55 7.33
C ILE A 185 -62.77 6.07 7.47
N ARG A 186 -62.01 6.67 6.58
CA ARG A 186 -61.76 8.12 6.60
C ARG A 186 -63.05 8.93 6.44
N ALA A 187 -63.94 8.52 5.54
CA ALA A 187 -65.21 9.20 5.30
C ALA A 187 -66.17 9.06 6.48
N VAL A 188 -66.33 7.86 7.06
CA VAL A 188 -67.22 7.65 8.21
C VAL A 188 -66.68 8.33 9.48
N GLN A 189 -65.36 8.34 9.69
CA GLN A 189 -64.72 9.07 10.79
C GLN A 189 -64.87 10.58 10.62
N TYR A 190 -64.84 11.10 9.39
CA TYR A 190 -65.16 12.49 9.14
C TYR A 190 -66.60 12.84 9.54
N ILE A 191 -67.56 11.92 9.35
CA ILE A 191 -68.95 12.13 9.77
C ILE A 191 -69.09 12.03 11.30
N TYR A 192 -68.62 10.94 11.91
CA TYR A 192 -68.96 10.55 13.30
C TYR A 192 -67.81 10.68 14.32
N GLY A 193 -66.56 10.86 13.87
CA GLY A 193 -65.34 10.77 14.68
C GLY A 193 -64.80 9.35 14.79
N SER A 194 -63.49 9.21 15.01
CA SER A 194 -62.79 7.93 15.22
C SER A 194 -63.04 7.32 16.60
N ASN A 195 -63.00 6.00 16.69
CA ASN A 195 -63.16 5.22 17.92
C ASN A 195 -61.79 4.74 18.46
N ASN A 196 -61.69 4.52 19.77
CA ASN A 196 -60.48 4.07 20.47
C ASN A 196 -60.33 2.53 20.46
N PHE A 197 -60.57 1.91 19.32
CA PHE A 197 -60.44 0.46 19.17
C PHE A 197 -58.96 0.05 19.18
N ASN A 198 -58.64 -1.07 19.85
CA ASN A 198 -57.29 -1.63 20.00
C ASN A 198 -56.21 -0.65 20.53
N SER A 199 -56.54 0.29 21.42
CA SER A 199 -55.59 1.33 21.89
C SER A 199 -54.38 0.86 22.74
N GLY A 200 -53.96 -0.40 22.67
CA GLY A 200 -52.74 -0.93 23.26
C GLY A 200 -52.11 -1.96 22.34
N ASN A 201 -50.89 -2.42 22.65
CA ASN A 201 -50.10 -3.26 21.76
C ASN A 201 -50.86 -4.45 21.18
N THR A 202 -50.94 -4.51 19.86
CA THR A 202 -51.71 -5.51 19.12
C THR A 202 -50.85 -6.22 18.08
N TYR A 203 -50.84 -7.56 18.10
CA TYR A 203 -50.28 -8.36 17.00
C TYR A 203 -51.36 -8.74 15.99
N TYR A 204 -51.20 -8.30 14.74
CA TYR A 204 -51.98 -8.73 13.59
C TYR A 204 -51.24 -9.86 12.87
N ARG A 205 -51.70 -11.09 13.02
CA ARG A 205 -51.04 -12.30 12.49
C ARG A 205 -51.72 -12.81 11.23
N PHE A 206 -50.91 -13.15 10.23
CA PHE A 206 -51.36 -13.62 8.92
C PHE A 206 -50.81 -15.02 8.65
N ASP A 207 -51.69 -15.92 8.21
CA ASP A 207 -51.41 -17.34 8.03
C ASP A 207 -52.02 -17.82 6.71
N SER A 208 -51.21 -18.49 5.90
CA SER A 208 -51.62 -19.01 4.58
C SER A 208 -52.73 -20.07 4.64
N VAL A 209 -52.93 -20.72 5.78
CA VAL A 209 -53.94 -21.76 6.05
C VAL A 209 -55.12 -21.22 6.86
N ASN A 210 -54.84 -20.40 7.88
CA ASN A 210 -55.82 -19.96 8.87
C ASN A 210 -56.36 -18.54 8.65
N GLY A 211 -55.85 -17.79 7.66
CA GLY A 211 -56.26 -16.42 7.37
C GLY A 211 -55.61 -15.40 8.31
N TYR A 212 -56.34 -14.37 8.71
CA TYR A 212 -55.83 -13.32 9.61
C TYR A 212 -56.44 -13.40 11.02
N SER A 213 -55.68 -12.99 12.04
CA SER A 213 -56.11 -12.93 13.43
C SER A 213 -55.41 -11.81 14.20
N TYR A 214 -55.97 -11.34 15.32
CA TYR A 214 -55.34 -10.35 16.20
C TYR A 214 -55.79 -10.50 17.67
N ASP A 215 -55.01 -9.94 18.61
CA ASP A 215 -55.10 -10.26 20.05
C ASP A 215 -56.45 -9.91 20.71
N ASN A 216 -57.12 -8.83 20.27
CA ASN A 216 -58.32 -8.27 20.93
C ASN A 216 -59.65 -8.48 20.17
N GLY A 217 -59.67 -9.30 19.11
CA GLY A 217 -60.87 -9.51 18.30
C GLY A 217 -61.13 -10.96 17.88
N LEU A 218 -62.33 -11.21 17.34
CA LEU A 218 -62.69 -12.52 16.78
C LEU A 218 -61.77 -12.82 15.58
N ALA A 219 -60.76 -13.66 15.82
CA ALA A 219 -60.07 -14.40 14.78
C ALA A 219 -61.11 -15.12 13.92
N ARG A 220 -61.10 -14.90 12.60
CA ARG A 220 -61.87 -15.78 11.72
C ARG A 220 -61.15 -17.12 11.61
N ARG A 221 -61.44 -18.03 12.55
CA ARG A 221 -61.22 -19.48 12.33
C ARG A 221 -62.35 -19.98 11.44
N GLY A 222 -62.09 -20.18 10.15
CA GLY A 222 -63.08 -20.71 9.23
C GLY A 222 -62.45 -21.34 7.99
N SER A 223 -62.83 -22.57 7.71
CA SER A 223 -62.28 -23.52 6.74
C SER A 223 -62.41 -23.18 5.24
N GLU A 224 -62.60 -21.91 4.85
CA GLU A 224 -62.82 -21.53 3.44
C GLU A 224 -61.64 -20.73 2.85
N LYS A 225 -61.01 -21.32 1.81
CA LYS A 225 -59.71 -21.00 1.21
C LYS A 225 -59.70 -19.83 0.20
N LEU A 226 -60.42 -18.71 0.42
CA LEU A 226 -60.42 -17.58 -0.54
C LEU A 226 -59.88 -16.27 0.06
N PRO A 227 -59.11 -15.47 -0.70
CA PRO A 227 -58.53 -14.22 -0.23
C PRO A 227 -59.63 -13.17 0.04
N MET A 228 -59.56 -12.52 1.20
CA MET A 228 -60.39 -11.35 1.56
C MET A 228 -59.52 -10.10 1.63
N LYS A 229 -60.10 -8.94 1.34
CA LYS A 229 -59.45 -7.62 1.54
C LYS A 229 -59.81 -7.07 2.91
N LEU A 230 -58.85 -6.46 3.59
CA LEU A 230 -59.09 -5.84 4.90
C LEU A 230 -58.32 -4.54 5.05
N SER A 231 -58.80 -3.70 5.96
CA SER A 231 -58.13 -2.48 6.37
C SER A 231 -57.97 -2.48 7.88
N ILE A 232 -56.74 -2.25 8.33
CA ILE A 232 -56.37 -2.19 9.75
C ILE A 232 -56.73 -0.81 10.27
N TRP A 233 -57.57 -0.79 11.30
CA TRP A 233 -57.79 0.37 12.16
C TRP A 233 -57.25 0.02 13.55
N ASP A 234 -56.32 0.84 14.01
CA ASP A 234 -55.80 0.84 15.36
C ASP A 234 -55.73 2.29 15.85
N SER A 235 -56.02 2.52 17.13
CA SER A 235 -56.03 3.85 17.74
C SER A 235 -54.79 4.15 18.59
N GLY A 236 -53.88 3.19 18.73
CA GLY A 236 -52.55 3.38 19.33
C GLY A 236 -52.06 2.16 20.07
N GLY A 237 -50.77 2.15 20.42
CA GLY A 237 -50.10 0.96 20.95
C GLY A 237 -48.73 0.86 20.31
N VAL A 238 -48.02 -0.22 20.58
CA VAL A 238 -46.91 -0.68 19.75
C VAL A 238 -47.38 -1.94 19.04
N ASP A 239 -47.66 -1.81 17.76
CA ASP A 239 -48.41 -2.78 16.98
C ASP A 239 -47.51 -3.52 15.99
N THR A 240 -47.80 -4.80 15.78
CA THR A 240 -46.98 -5.69 14.96
C THR A 240 -47.79 -6.37 13.88
N LEU A 241 -47.36 -6.28 12.64
CA LEU A 241 -47.85 -7.11 11.54
C LEU A 241 -46.94 -8.33 11.39
N ASP A 242 -47.48 -9.52 11.61
CA ASP A 242 -46.74 -10.78 11.59
C ASP A 242 -47.15 -11.61 10.37
N PHE A 243 -46.26 -11.65 9.37
CA PHE A 243 -46.39 -12.39 8.13
C PHE A 243 -45.53 -13.66 8.07
N SER A 244 -44.92 -14.06 9.20
CA SER A 244 -43.97 -15.19 9.28
C SER A 244 -44.53 -16.54 8.82
N LYS A 245 -45.85 -16.68 8.80
CA LYS A 245 -46.56 -17.91 8.37
C LYS A 245 -47.10 -17.83 6.94
N LEU A 246 -46.75 -16.79 6.20
CA LEU A 246 -46.95 -16.74 4.76
C LEU A 246 -45.87 -17.60 4.09
N GLY A 247 -46.31 -18.64 3.39
CA GLY A 247 -45.43 -19.50 2.59
C GLY A 247 -45.46 -19.13 1.10
N PRO A 248 -44.59 -19.74 0.27
CA PRO A 248 -44.65 -19.61 -1.17
C PRO A 248 -46.02 -20.08 -1.68
N VAL A 249 -46.69 -19.25 -2.49
CA VAL A 249 -48.01 -19.58 -3.04
C VAL A 249 -47.89 -20.87 -3.85
N ILE A 250 -48.66 -21.90 -3.47
CA ILE A 250 -48.73 -23.21 -4.14
C ILE A 250 -49.48 -23.08 -5.48
N PHE A 251 -48.96 -22.27 -6.40
CA PHE A 251 -49.30 -22.32 -7.82
C PHE A 251 -47.99 -22.35 -8.61
N ASN A 252 -47.61 -23.58 -8.93
CA ASN A 252 -46.45 -23.92 -9.73
C ASN A 252 -46.55 -23.26 -11.11
N ILE A 253 -45.76 -22.21 -11.37
CA ILE A 253 -44.95 -21.95 -12.57
C ILE A 253 -43.98 -20.79 -12.22
N SER A 254 -42.69 -21.13 -12.02
CA SER A 254 -41.51 -20.27 -12.19
C SER A 254 -41.42 -18.93 -11.40
N ARG A 255 -40.58 -18.99 -10.34
CA ARG A 255 -39.76 -17.91 -9.68
C ARG A 255 -40.34 -17.14 -8.49
N SER A 256 -39.62 -17.28 -7.36
CA SER A 256 -39.18 -16.26 -6.39
C SER A 256 -39.86 -14.89 -6.49
N SER A 257 -41.11 -14.78 -6.06
CA SER A 257 -41.87 -13.54 -6.06
C SER A 257 -42.16 -13.15 -4.61
N GLY A 258 -41.68 -11.97 -4.23
CA GLY A 258 -41.71 -11.49 -2.86
C GLY A 258 -42.95 -10.72 -2.43
N TYR A 259 -43.10 -10.49 -1.12
CA TYR A 259 -44.16 -9.63 -0.58
C TYR A 259 -43.69 -8.18 -0.40
N TYR A 260 -44.62 -7.23 -0.51
CA TYR A 260 -44.38 -5.81 -0.30
C TYR A 260 -45.25 -5.33 0.86
N PHE A 261 -44.60 -4.82 1.90
CA PHE A 261 -45.19 -4.35 3.14
C PHE A 261 -44.82 -2.87 3.33
N ASP A 262 -45.84 -2.02 3.45
CA ASP A 262 -45.71 -0.57 3.60
C ASP A 262 -46.58 -0.14 4.76
N ILE A 263 -45.92 0.20 5.88
CA ILE A 263 -46.59 0.57 7.13
C ILE A 263 -46.86 2.07 7.26
N ARG A 264 -46.66 2.85 6.20
CA ARG A 264 -47.04 4.27 6.18
C ARG A 264 -48.57 4.39 6.25
N GLY A 265 -49.08 5.43 6.91
CA GLY A 265 -50.53 5.64 7.04
C GLY A 265 -51.23 5.76 5.67
N GLY A 266 -52.17 4.85 5.38
CA GLY A 266 -52.78 4.72 4.06
C GLY A 266 -52.04 3.78 3.09
N GLY A 267 -51.00 3.08 3.58
CA GLY A 267 -50.20 2.10 2.86
C GLY A 267 -50.98 0.85 2.48
N ILE A 268 -50.48 0.16 1.45
CA ILE A 268 -51.07 -1.07 0.91
C ILE A 268 -50.05 -2.19 1.05
N LEU A 269 -50.46 -3.28 1.69
CA LEU A 269 -49.71 -4.52 1.82
C LEU A 269 -50.14 -5.44 0.69
N THR A 270 -49.21 -5.81 -0.20
CA THR A 270 -49.52 -6.64 -1.38
C THR A 270 -48.41 -7.62 -1.69
N SER A 271 -48.75 -8.79 -2.24
CA SER A 271 -47.75 -9.56 -2.98
C SER A 271 -47.49 -8.91 -4.34
N GLN A 272 -46.21 -8.77 -4.70
CA GLN A 272 -45.83 -8.12 -5.96
C GLN A 272 -46.05 -9.11 -7.12
N HIS A 273 -47.16 -8.97 -7.85
CA HIS A 273 -47.33 -9.64 -9.14
C HIS A 273 -47.82 -8.67 -10.22
N ALA A 274 -46.87 -8.12 -10.96
CA ALA A 274 -47.07 -7.71 -12.35
C ALA A 274 -46.92 -8.94 -13.26
N TYR A 275 -47.95 -9.81 -13.35
CA TYR A 275 -47.95 -10.83 -14.40
C TYR A 275 -48.50 -10.29 -15.71
N LYS A 276 -47.60 -10.21 -16.71
CA LYS A 276 -47.91 -10.39 -18.12
C LYS A 276 -48.25 -11.88 -18.29
N SER A 277 -49.55 -12.20 -18.37
CA SER A 277 -50.08 -13.57 -18.40
C SER A 277 -49.43 -14.44 -19.49
N ILE A 278 -48.89 -15.60 -19.12
CA ILE A 278 -48.75 -16.73 -20.05
C ILE A 278 -50.09 -17.46 -20.11
N THR A 279 -50.53 -17.64 -21.34
CA THR A 279 -51.73 -18.33 -21.83
C THR A 279 -51.86 -19.73 -21.25
N TYR A 280 -53.01 -20.05 -20.63
CA TYR A 280 -53.55 -21.41 -20.69
C TYR A 280 -54.84 -21.37 -21.50
N GLN A 281 -54.78 -21.88 -22.73
CA GLN A 281 -55.96 -22.19 -23.51
C GLN A 281 -56.56 -23.49 -22.98
N PRO A 282 -57.80 -23.53 -22.49
CA PRO A 282 -58.63 -24.67 -22.83
C PRO A 282 -58.96 -24.50 -24.32
N ILE A 283 -58.54 -25.47 -25.13
CA ILE A 283 -59.24 -25.72 -26.38
C ILE A 283 -60.66 -26.11 -25.96
N ASP A 284 -61.56 -25.15 -25.94
CA ASP A 284 -62.95 -25.43 -26.21
C ASP A 284 -63.36 -24.56 -27.39
N ASN A 285 -63.57 -25.23 -28.51
CA ASN A 285 -64.13 -24.60 -29.69
C ASN A 285 -65.57 -24.24 -29.34
N THR A 286 -65.87 -22.96 -29.17
CA THR A 286 -67.14 -22.37 -29.61
C THR A 286 -67.02 -20.86 -29.49
N ASN A 287 -67.24 -20.21 -30.63
CA ASN A 287 -67.13 -18.78 -30.83
C ASN A 287 -68.03 -17.99 -29.88
N ASN A 288 -67.46 -17.15 -29.00
CA ASN A 288 -68.07 -15.85 -28.71
C ASN A 288 -67.02 -14.82 -28.29
N THR A 289 -66.88 -13.79 -29.12
CA THR A 289 -66.06 -12.61 -28.93
C THR A 289 -66.70 -11.67 -27.90
N SER A 290 -66.20 -11.62 -26.66
CA SER A 290 -66.44 -10.49 -25.75
C SER A 290 -65.42 -10.40 -24.61
N SER A 291 -64.52 -9.42 -24.71
CA SER A 291 -63.66 -8.85 -23.66
C SER A 291 -62.95 -9.81 -22.69
N LEU A 292 -61.70 -10.16 -23.02
CA LEU A 292 -60.71 -10.63 -22.05
C LEU A 292 -60.42 -9.50 -21.05
N ARG A 293 -61.01 -9.55 -19.85
CA ARG A 293 -60.58 -8.71 -18.73
C ARG A 293 -59.49 -9.44 -17.96
N TYR A 294 -58.29 -8.90 -18.02
CA TYR A 294 -57.18 -9.27 -17.15
C TYR A 294 -57.59 -9.07 -15.68
N LYS A 295 -57.51 -10.14 -14.89
CA LYS A 295 -57.81 -10.11 -13.45
C LYS A 295 -56.50 -10.32 -12.71
N THR A 296 -55.80 -9.23 -12.41
CA THR A 296 -54.66 -9.21 -11.48
C THR A 296 -55.23 -9.35 -10.07
N THR A 297 -54.98 -10.49 -9.43
CA THR A 297 -55.39 -10.74 -8.04
C THR A 297 -54.40 -10.02 -7.12
N ARG A 298 -54.75 -8.82 -6.65
CA ARG A 298 -54.01 -8.15 -5.57
C ARG A 298 -54.60 -8.61 -4.24
N TYR A 299 -53.81 -9.36 -3.46
CA TYR A 299 -54.08 -9.56 -2.03
C TYR A 299 -53.92 -8.20 -1.37
N GLY A 300 -55.03 -7.56 -0.97
CA GLY A 300 -55.03 -6.17 -0.51
C GLY A 300 -55.41 -6.07 0.95
N THR A 301 -54.43 -6.23 1.84
CA THR A 301 -54.53 -5.68 3.19
C THR A 301 -54.04 -4.23 3.14
N SER A 302 -54.70 -3.33 3.85
CA SER A 302 -54.34 -1.90 3.88
C SER A 302 -54.29 -1.41 5.31
N ILE A 303 -53.58 -0.32 5.54
CA ILE A 303 -53.57 0.38 6.82
C ILE A 303 -54.39 1.65 6.66
N ALA A 304 -55.35 1.89 7.57
CA ALA A 304 -56.18 3.06 7.51
C ALA A 304 -55.36 4.34 7.70
N TYR A 305 -55.81 5.46 7.13
CA TYR A 305 -55.14 6.74 7.30
C TYR A 305 -55.14 7.16 8.78
N GLY A 306 -53.97 7.56 9.28
CA GLY A 306 -53.79 7.98 10.68
C GLY A 306 -53.51 6.86 11.67
N VAL A 307 -53.45 5.61 11.20
CA VAL A 307 -52.91 4.49 11.97
C VAL A 307 -51.40 4.49 11.85
N VAL A 308 -50.71 4.26 12.96
CA VAL A 308 -49.27 4.01 13.01
C VAL A 308 -49.10 2.54 13.38
N ILE A 309 -48.22 1.86 12.66
CA ILE A 309 -47.81 0.48 12.94
C ILE A 309 -46.30 0.54 13.06
N GLU A 310 -45.74 0.04 14.16
CA GLU A 310 -44.30 0.15 14.44
C GLU A 310 -43.54 -1.06 13.89
N ASN A 311 -44.12 -2.26 13.95
CA ASN A 311 -43.34 -3.47 13.72
C ASN A 311 -43.89 -4.32 12.56
N VAL A 312 -42.98 -4.94 11.82
CA VAL A 312 -43.30 -5.90 10.76
C VAL A 312 -42.39 -7.11 10.90
N ILE A 313 -42.97 -8.31 10.84
CA ILE A 313 -42.25 -9.57 10.63
C ILE A 313 -42.64 -10.06 9.24
N GLY A 314 -41.66 -10.15 8.35
CA GLY A 314 -41.79 -10.66 6.99
C GLY A 314 -42.05 -12.16 6.95
N SER A 315 -41.97 -12.70 5.75
CA SER A 315 -42.34 -14.06 5.40
C SER A 315 -41.13 -14.99 5.34
N LEU A 316 -41.30 -16.19 4.77
CA LEU A 316 -40.20 -17.11 4.51
C LEU A 316 -39.58 -16.94 3.11
N THR A 317 -39.92 -15.85 2.41
CA THR A 317 -39.47 -15.53 1.05
C THR A 317 -39.03 -14.07 1.00
N SER A 318 -38.20 -13.73 0.02
CA SER A 318 -37.78 -12.35 -0.28
C SER A 318 -38.91 -11.33 -0.14
N ASP A 319 -38.72 -10.28 0.63
CA ASP A 319 -39.73 -9.29 0.96
C ASP A 319 -39.21 -7.87 0.76
N THR A 320 -40.12 -6.91 0.70
CA THR A 320 -39.82 -5.48 0.76
C THR A 320 -40.63 -4.89 1.89
N ILE A 321 -39.97 -4.40 2.93
CA ILE A 321 -40.60 -3.82 4.11
C ILE A 321 -40.21 -2.35 4.18
N ILE A 322 -41.21 -1.46 4.19
CA ILE A 322 -41.03 -0.02 4.29
C ILE A 322 -41.69 0.47 5.57
N GLY A 323 -40.84 0.98 6.47
CA GLY A 323 -41.16 1.66 7.70
C GLY A 323 -41.90 2.99 7.53
N ASN A 324 -42.08 3.71 8.62
CA ASN A 324 -42.65 5.04 8.65
C ASN A 324 -41.67 6.04 9.27
N PHE A 325 -42.15 7.15 9.84
CA PHE A 325 -41.28 8.18 10.44
C PHE A 325 -41.14 8.04 11.97
N SER A 326 -41.52 6.89 12.51
CA SER A 326 -41.44 6.55 13.93
C SER A 326 -40.49 5.38 14.08
N ALA A 327 -39.97 5.15 15.30
CA ALA A 327 -39.16 3.96 15.61
C ALA A 327 -39.89 2.67 15.21
N ASN A 328 -39.25 1.87 14.37
CA ASN A 328 -39.79 0.64 13.82
C ASN A 328 -38.93 -0.57 14.18
N HIS A 329 -39.56 -1.75 14.29
CA HIS A 329 -38.85 -3.02 14.42
C HIS A 329 -39.24 -3.94 13.25
N LEU A 330 -38.34 -4.04 12.28
CA LEU A 330 -38.57 -4.70 11.00
C LEU A 330 -37.73 -5.98 10.93
N LYS A 331 -38.36 -7.10 10.58
CA LYS A 331 -37.68 -8.38 10.34
C LYS A 331 -38.02 -8.89 8.96
N GLY A 332 -37.02 -9.16 8.13
CA GLY A 332 -37.17 -9.72 6.79
C GLY A 332 -37.63 -11.18 6.84
N GLY A 333 -36.84 -12.02 7.51
CA GLY A 333 -37.12 -13.44 7.65
C GLY A 333 -36.18 -14.26 6.77
N ASN A 334 -36.71 -15.27 6.09
CA ASN A 334 -35.89 -15.99 5.12
C ASN A 334 -36.08 -15.38 3.72
N GLY A 335 -35.04 -15.44 2.90
CA GLY A 335 -35.04 -14.92 1.54
C GLY A 335 -34.32 -13.58 1.47
N ASN A 336 -34.07 -13.12 0.25
CA ASN A 336 -33.36 -11.86 0.02
C ASN A 336 -34.32 -10.68 0.18
N ASP A 337 -34.21 -9.96 1.27
CA ASP A 337 -35.17 -8.95 1.72
C ASP A 337 -34.67 -7.52 1.47
N SER A 338 -35.59 -6.57 1.44
CA SER A 338 -35.28 -5.14 1.31
C SER A 338 -36.04 -4.35 2.37
N LEU A 339 -35.34 -3.86 3.38
CA LEU A 339 -35.89 -3.17 4.55
C LEU A 339 -35.49 -1.69 4.52
N TYR A 340 -36.47 -0.81 4.74
CA TYR A 340 -36.28 0.65 4.76
C TYR A 340 -36.90 1.21 6.05
N GLY A 341 -36.10 1.71 7.00
CA GLY A 341 -36.58 2.36 8.22
C GLY A 341 -37.26 3.70 7.93
N ASN A 342 -36.60 4.53 7.12
CA ASN A 342 -36.92 5.93 6.77
C ASN A 342 -36.56 6.92 7.87
N GLY A 343 -37.35 7.01 8.93
CA GLY A 343 -37.02 7.96 9.99
C GLY A 343 -37.53 7.47 11.34
N GLY A 344 -36.82 7.81 12.40
CA GLY A 344 -37.01 7.18 13.69
C GLY A 344 -35.72 6.48 14.11
N SER A 345 -35.71 5.88 15.29
CA SER A 345 -34.64 4.96 15.67
C SER A 345 -35.15 3.56 15.43
N ASP A 346 -34.73 2.97 14.33
CA ASP A 346 -35.27 1.74 13.79
C ASP A 346 -34.36 0.54 14.11
N SER A 347 -34.95 -0.65 14.23
CA SER A 347 -34.22 -1.92 14.35
C SER A 347 -34.60 -2.82 13.19
N LEU A 348 -33.67 -3.05 12.27
CA LEU A 348 -33.85 -3.81 11.04
C LEU A 348 -33.05 -5.12 11.12
N PHE A 349 -33.71 -6.25 10.85
CA PHE A 349 -33.11 -7.58 10.83
C PHE A 349 -33.38 -8.24 9.48
N GLY A 350 -32.35 -8.51 8.68
CA GLY A 350 -32.47 -9.28 7.43
C GLY A 350 -32.82 -10.75 7.72
N GLU A 351 -32.04 -11.35 8.62
CA GLU A 351 -32.06 -12.76 9.04
C GLU A 351 -31.36 -13.70 8.06
N ALA A 352 -32.03 -14.37 7.11
CA ALA A 352 -31.37 -15.36 6.26
C ALA A 352 -31.61 -15.10 4.78
N GLY A 353 -30.59 -14.67 4.04
CA GLY A 353 -30.69 -14.27 2.66
C GLY A 353 -29.62 -13.25 2.34
N ASN A 354 -29.58 -12.78 1.09
CA ASN A 354 -28.76 -11.61 0.76
C ASN A 354 -29.67 -10.38 0.83
N ASP A 355 -29.56 -9.63 1.91
CA ASP A 355 -30.53 -8.61 2.31
C ASP A 355 -30.01 -7.20 2.05
N SER A 356 -30.93 -6.26 1.88
CA SER A 356 -30.63 -4.83 1.74
C SER A 356 -31.37 -4.03 2.80
N LEU A 357 -30.63 -3.42 3.72
CA LEU A 357 -31.16 -2.69 4.87
C LEU A 357 -30.74 -1.22 4.78
N ILE A 358 -31.70 -0.31 4.87
CA ILE A 358 -31.46 1.14 4.92
C ILE A 358 -32.14 1.70 6.17
N GLY A 359 -31.37 2.26 7.10
CA GLY A 359 -31.86 2.86 8.35
C GLY A 359 -32.63 4.15 8.07
N GLY A 360 -31.93 5.19 7.64
CA GLY A 360 -32.51 6.46 7.25
C GLY A 360 -32.12 7.58 8.22
N THR A 361 -33.08 8.24 8.86
CA THR A 361 -32.77 9.30 9.82
C THR A 361 -33.02 8.86 11.24
N GLY A 362 -32.02 8.95 12.11
CA GLY A 362 -32.16 8.65 13.54
C GLY A 362 -31.01 7.77 13.99
N ARG A 363 -31.13 7.11 15.14
CA ARG A 363 -30.12 6.13 15.57
C ARG A 363 -30.66 4.74 15.31
N ASP A 364 -30.15 4.09 14.29
CA ASP A 364 -30.66 2.83 13.77
C ASP A 364 -29.76 1.65 14.15
N GLU A 365 -30.36 0.47 14.27
CA GLU A 365 -29.68 -0.81 14.47
C GLU A 365 -30.00 -1.75 13.31
N LEU A 366 -29.00 -2.10 12.51
CA LEU A 366 -29.13 -2.94 11.31
C LEU A 366 -28.34 -4.24 11.50
N TYR A 367 -29.00 -5.37 11.30
CA TYR A 367 -28.41 -6.71 11.36
C TYR A 367 -28.71 -7.46 10.06
N GLY A 368 -27.68 -7.75 9.25
CA GLY A 368 -27.80 -8.50 8.00
C GLY A 368 -28.23 -9.93 8.26
N GLY A 369 -27.35 -10.71 8.89
CA GLY A 369 -27.64 -12.08 9.30
C GLY A 369 -26.79 -13.07 8.51
N THR A 370 -27.39 -14.06 7.87
CA THR A 370 -26.63 -15.01 7.04
C THR A 370 -26.85 -14.73 5.57
N GLY A 371 -25.78 -14.59 4.80
CA GLY A 371 -25.79 -14.27 3.38
C GLY A 371 -24.96 -13.01 3.14
N ASN A 372 -24.85 -12.59 1.89
CA ASN A 372 -24.07 -11.40 1.55
C ASN A 372 -24.98 -10.18 1.54
N ASP A 373 -24.87 -9.35 2.57
CA ASP A 373 -25.81 -8.30 2.90
C ASP A 373 -25.29 -6.90 2.54
N SER A 374 -26.21 -5.95 2.39
CA SER A 374 -25.90 -4.54 2.14
C SER A 374 -26.65 -3.66 3.15
N LEU A 375 -25.90 -2.99 4.03
CA LEU A 375 -26.41 -2.18 5.13
C LEU A 375 -25.95 -0.71 4.94
N ASP A 376 -26.90 0.23 5.02
CA ASP A 376 -26.65 1.69 4.97
C ASP A 376 -27.39 2.37 6.15
N GLY A 377 -26.64 2.89 7.12
CA GLY A 377 -27.18 3.59 8.31
C GLY A 377 -27.79 4.95 7.95
N ASN A 378 -27.09 5.65 7.05
CA ASN A 378 -27.46 6.92 6.44
C ASN A 378 -27.19 8.14 7.34
N THR A 379 -28.12 8.59 8.17
CA THR A 379 -27.89 9.76 9.03
C THR A 379 -28.23 9.42 10.46
N GLY A 380 -27.26 9.46 11.35
CA GLY A 380 -27.46 8.84 12.64
C GLY A 380 -26.20 8.59 13.42
N ASN A 381 -26.35 7.96 14.58
CA ASN A 381 -25.21 7.31 15.24
C ASN A 381 -25.56 5.83 15.28
N ASP A 382 -25.28 5.14 14.19
CA ASP A 382 -25.90 3.87 13.84
C ASP A 382 -25.05 2.68 14.28
N TYR A 383 -25.70 1.53 14.42
CA TYR A 383 -25.05 0.25 14.68
C TYR A 383 -25.37 -0.71 13.54
N LEU A 384 -24.34 -1.16 12.82
CA LEU A 384 -24.45 -2.07 11.68
C LEU A 384 -23.68 -3.37 11.97
N SER A 385 -24.29 -4.52 11.68
CA SER A 385 -23.69 -5.85 11.83
C SER A 385 -24.02 -6.72 10.61
N GLY A 386 -23.02 -7.05 9.79
CA GLY A 386 -23.17 -7.96 8.64
C GLY A 386 -23.45 -9.40 9.10
N SER A 387 -22.65 -9.87 10.05
CA SER A 387 -22.69 -11.19 10.69
C SER A 387 -22.02 -12.30 9.87
N SER A 388 -22.68 -12.97 8.93
CA SER A 388 -22.07 -14.07 8.18
C SER A 388 -22.29 -13.95 6.69
N GLY A 389 -21.23 -13.70 5.95
CA GLY A 389 -21.22 -13.55 4.51
C GLY A 389 -20.16 -12.54 4.11
N ASN A 390 -20.12 -12.19 2.83
CA ASN A 390 -19.28 -11.07 2.40
C ASN A 390 -20.18 -9.84 2.29
N ASP A 391 -20.10 -8.97 3.29
CA ASP A 391 -21.06 -7.91 3.54
C ASP A 391 -20.54 -6.52 3.14
N PHE A 392 -21.46 -5.63 2.80
CA PHE A 392 -21.18 -4.22 2.53
C PHE A 392 -21.88 -3.34 3.56
N LEU A 393 -21.10 -2.65 4.39
CA LEU A 393 -21.60 -1.80 5.47
C LEU A 393 -21.18 -0.35 5.24
N ARG A 394 -22.14 0.56 5.33
CA ARG A 394 -21.92 2.01 5.22
C ARG A 394 -22.60 2.74 6.39
N GLY A 395 -21.80 3.39 7.24
CA GLY A 395 -22.30 4.16 8.39
C GLY A 395 -23.11 5.37 7.95
N GLY A 396 -22.46 6.28 7.23
CA GLY A 396 -23.08 7.47 6.68
C GLY A 396 -22.63 8.71 7.43
N THR A 397 -23.55 9.51 7.97
CA THR A 397 -23.18 10.68 8.78
C THR A 397 -23.46 10.46 10.25
N GLY A 398 -22.49 10.78 11.09
CA GLY A 398 -22.55 10.75 12.55
C GLY A 398 -21.58 9.72 13.09
N ARG A 399 -21.70 9.33 14.36
CA ARG A 399 -20.74 8.39 14.99
C ARG A 399 -21.30 6.98 14.94
N ASP A 400 -20.75 6.18 14.05
CA ASP A 400 -21.27 4.87 13.70
C ASP A 400 -20.39 3.73 14.24
N GLN A 401 -21.01 2.56 14.40
CA GLN A 401 -20.34 1.32 14.79
C GLN A 401 -20.65 0.23 13.77
N LEU A 402 -19.64 -0.24 13.04
CA LEU A 402 -19.77 -1.21 11.97
C LEU A 402 -19.02 -2.50 12.35
N HIS A 403 -19.70 -3.64 12.23
CA HIS A 403 -19.12 -4.97 12.45
C HIS A 403 -19.40 -5.84 11.21
N GLY A 404 -18.35 -6.22 10.48
CA GLY A 404 -18.44 -7.09 9.31
C GLY A 404 -18.91 -8.49 9.72
N GLY A 405 -18.07 -9.22 10.45
CA GLY A 405 -18.40 -10.52 11.02
C GLY A 405 -17.53 -11.62 10.41
N THR A 406 -18.14 -12.61 9.77
CA THR A 406 -17.40 -13.70 9.12
C THR A 406 -17.54 -13.60 7.61
N GLY A 407 -16.43 -13.59 6.89
CA GLY A 407 -16.40 -13.45 5.43
C GLY A 407 -15.62 -12.19 5.08
N ASN A 408 -15.43 -11.93 3.79
CA ASN A 408 -14.62 -10.81 3.33
C ASN A 408 -15.52 -9.58 3.17
N ASP A 409 -15.44 -8.66 4.12
CA ASP A 409 -16.37 -7.55 4.27
C ASP A 409 -15.80 -6.23 3.75
N THR A 410 -16.68 -5.28 3.45
CA THR A 410 -16.32 -3.91 3.07
C THR A 410 -17.06 -2.93 3.96
N LEU A 411 -16.32 -2.17 4.77
CA LEU A 411 -16.84 -1.25 5.77
C LEU A 411 -16.42 0.19 5.42
N SER A 412 -17.39 1.11 5.40
CA SER A 412 -17.18 2.55 5.20
C SER A 412 -17.85 3.34 6.33
N GLY A 413 -17.07 4.06 7.15
CA GLY A 413 -17.61 4.96 8.19
C GLY A 413 -18.26 6.21 7.61
N ASP A 414 -17.71 6.71 6.50
CA ASP A 414 -18.11 7.92 5.77
C ASP A 414 -17.80 9.24 6.49
N SER A 415 -18.65 9.74 7.39
CA SER A 415 -18.46 11.06 8.01
C SER A 415 -18.77 11.00 9.49
N GLY A 416 -17.75 11.13 10.34
CA GLY A 416 -17.96 10.98 11.76
C GLY A 416 -16.71 10.72 12.56
N SER A 417 -16.82 9.91 13.59
CA SER A 417 -15.65 9.39 14.30
C SER A 417 -16.04 7.99 14.71
N ASP A 418 -15.78 7.07 13.80
CA ASP A 418 -16.46 5.80 13.68
C ASP A 418 -15.62 4.67 14.26
N ILE A 419 -16.29 3.54 14.51
CA ILE A 419 -15.64 2.31 14.96
C ILE A 419 -15.98 1.21 13.95
N LEU A 420 -14.97 0.70 13.27
CA LEU A 420 -15.09 -0.34 12.24
C LEU A 420 -14.37 -1.61 12.72
N SER A 421 -15.03 -2.76 12.63
CA SER A 421 -14.49 -4.07 12.97
C SER A 421 -14.77 -5.08 11.86
N GLY A 422 -13.76 -5.54 11.11
CA GLY A 422 -13.89 -6.60 10.10
C GLY A 422 -14.21 -7.96 10.73
N SER A 423 -13.48 -8.29 11.79
CA SER A 423 -13.55 -9.52 12.58
C SER A 423 -12.84 -10.72 11.95
N SER A 424 -13.43 -11.41 10.96
CA SER A 424 -12.77 -12.57 10.35
C SER A 424 -13.01 -12.65 8.87
N GLY A 425 -11.94 -12.66 8.08
CA GLY A 425 -12.00 -12.56 6.64
C GLY A 425 -10.88 -11.68 6.12
N HIS A 426 -10.92 -11.39 4.83
CA HIS A 426 -10.04 -10.38 4.22
C HIS A 426 -10.88 -9.12 4.01
N ASP A 427 -10.80 -8.20 4.94
CA ASP A 427 -11.72 -7.08 5.08
C ASP A 427 -11.12 -5.78 4.54
N TYR A 428 -11.98 -4.92 3.98
CA TYR A 428 -11.63 -3.56 3.57
C TYR A 428 -12.29 -2.55 4.51
N LEU A 429 -11.48 -1.77 5.21
CA LEU A 429 -11.92 -0.78 6.19
C LEU A 429 -11.53 0.63 5.74
N TYR A 430 -12.54 1.48 5.53
CA TYR A 430 -12.37 2.91 5.24
C TYR A 430 -13.10 3.74 6.29
N GLY A 431 -12.35 4.42 7.17
CA GLY A 431 -12.92 5.30 8.20
C GLY A 431 -13.72 6.45 7.59
N GLY A 432 -13.12 7.14 6.62
CA GLY A 432 -13.71 8.31 6.00
C GLY A 432 -13.37 9.57 6.78
N ILE A 433 -14.21 10.60 6.67
CA ILE A 433 -13.93 11.89 7.29
C ILE A 433 -14.06 11.77 8.81
N GLY A 434 -12.93 11.90 9.50
CA GLY A 434 -12.88 12.24 10.91
C GLY A 434 -11.73 11.55 11.63
N ASN A 435 -11.99 11.00 12.82
CA ASN A 435 -10.96 10.30 13.59
C ASN A 435 -11.53 8.93 13.96
N ASP A 436 -11.09 7.91 13.22
CA ASP A 436 -11.75 6.61 13.24
C ASP A 436 -10.92 5.53 13.93
N TYR A 437 -11.60 4.50 14.44
CA TYR A 437 -10.99 3.33 15.04
C TYR A 437 -11.27 2.11 14.15
N MET A 438 -10.24 1.52 13.57
CA MET A 438 -10.35 0.40 12.63
C MET A 438 -9.66 -0.85 13.19
N TYR A 439 -10.40 -1.96 13.24
CA TYR A 439 -9.96 -3.28 13.68
C TYR A 439 -10.24 -4.30 12.57
N GLY A 440 -9.23 -4.81 11.90
CA GLY A 440 -9.36 -5.78 10.80
C GLY A 440 -9.76 -7.13 11.36
N GLY A 441 -8.96 -7.65 12.28
CA GLY A 441 -9.22 -8.94 12.90
C GLY A 441 -8.48 -10.04 12.15
N SER A 442 -8.98 -11.28 12.15
CA SER A 442 -8.23 -12.37 11.53
C SER A 442 -8.38 -12.39 10.01
N GLY A 443 -7.27 -12.51 9.31
CA GLY A 443 -7.13 -12.54 7.87
C GLY A 443 -6.24 -11.39 7.42
N ASN A 444 -6.00 -11.27 6.12
CA ASN A 444 -5.20 -10.19 5.56
C ASN A 444 -6.11 -9.06 5.15
N ASP A 445 -6.09 -7.98 5.92
CA ASP A 445 -7.00 -6.86 5.86
C ASP A 445 -6.36 -5.64 5.18
N THR A 446 -7.22 -4.74 4.72
CA THR A 446 -6.80 -3.50 4.05
C THR A 446 -7.48 -2.30 4.69
N TYR A 447 -6.64 -1.36 5.13
CA TYR A 447 -7.05 -0.12 5.77
C TYR A 447 -6.83 1.07 4.84
N THR A 448 -7.75 2.02 4.84
CA THR A 448 -7.55 3.33 4.22
C THR A 448 -7.62 4.42 5.28
N VAL A 449 -6.51 5.12 5.46
CA VAL A 449 -6.30 6.19 6.44
C VAL A 449 -6.21 7.53 5.71
N ASP A 450 -7.12 8.45 6.01
CA ASP A 450 -7.14 9.79 5.41
C ASP A 450 -7.00 10.93 6.44
N SER A 451 -7.02 10.60 7.73
CA SER A 451 -6.82 11.54 8.83
C SER A 451 -5.69 11.09 9.74
N SER A 452 -4.87 12.05 10.22
CA SER A 452 -3.84 11.76 11.23
C SER A 452 -4.43 11.36 12.59
N GLY A 453 -5.75 11.52 12.76
CA GLY A 453 -6.47 11.08 13.94
C GLY A 453 -7.00 9.66 13.87
N ASP A 454 -6.83 8.96 12.73
CA ASP A 454 -7.25 7.58 12.57
C ASP A 454 -6.33 6.62 13.32
N HIS A 455 -6.92 5.54 13.81
CA HIS A 455 -6.23 4.52 14.59
C HIS A 455 -6.53 3.14 14.02
N VAL A 456 -5.49 2.49 13.50
CA VAL A 456 -5.53 1.07 13.10
C VAL A 456 -5.00 0.20 14.23
N PHE A 457 -5.75 -0.86 14.57
CA PHE A 457 -5.40 -1.82 15.61
C PHE A 457 -5.37 -3.24 15.06
N GLU A 458 -4.25 -3.91 15.26
CA GLU A 458 -4.05 -5.33 14.97
C GLU A 458 -3.52 -6.11 16.17
N TYR A 459 -3.93 -7.37 16.31
CA TYR A 459 -3.37 -8.29 17.31
C TYR A 459 -2.40 -9.28 16.67
N ALA A 460 -1.49 -9.83 17.48
CA ALA A 460 -0.51 -10.79 17.01
C ALA A 460 -1.14 -12.04 16.35
N ASN A 461 -0.57 -12.45 15.21
CA ASN A 461 -0.96 -13.64 14.42
C ASN A 461 -2.36 -13.54 13.80
N GLN A 462 -2.82 -12.34 13.48
CA GLN A 462 -4.11 -12.14 12.84
C GLN A 462 -4.03 -12.07 11.32
N GLY A 463 -2.93 -11.61 10.73
CA GLY A 463 -2.88 -11.42 9.28
C GLY A 463 -1.52 -11.00 8.78
N ILE A 464 -1.50 -10.64 7.50
CA ILE A 464 -0.52 -9.73 6.92
C ILE A 464 -1.32 -8.59 6.31
N ASP A 465 -1.16 -7.39 6.84
CA ASP A 465 -2.13 -6.31 6.64
C ASP A 465 -1.53 -5.11 5.94
N ILE A 466 -2.37 -4.39 5.19
CA ILE A 466 -1.97 -3.27 4.33
C ILE A 466 -2.67 -1.99 4.75
N VAL A 467 -1.90 -0.92 4.96
CA VAL A 467 -2.41 0.43 5.18
C VAL A 467 -2.13 1.31 3.95
N TYR A 468 -3.19 1.85 3.35
CA TYR A 468 -3.10 2.96 2.39
C TYR A 468 -3.32 4.28 3.12
N ALA A 469 -2.31 5.14 3.15
CA ALA A 469 -2.38 6.41 3.86
C ALA A 469 -2.31 7.61 2.89
N SER A 470 -3.21 8.58 3.02
CA SER A 470 -3.16 9.86 2.29
C SER A 470 -2.68 11.03 3.16
N THR A 471 -2.21 10.71 4.37
CA THR A 471 -1.63 11.58 5.38
C THR A 471 -0.35 10.93 5.93
N THR A 472 0.46 11.69 6.67
CA THR A 472 1.60 11.13 7.39
C THR A 472 1.14 10.08 8.39
N TYR A 473 1.72 8.88 8.33
CA TYR A 473 1.25 7.73 9.10
C TYR A 473 2.39 6.84 9.59
N GLY A 474 2.24 6.32 10.80
CA GLY A 474 3.13 5.33 11.39
C GLY A 474 2.40 4.04 11.69
N LEU A 475 2.98 2.91 11.31
CA LEU A 475 2.42 1.59 11.57
C LEU A 475 2.41 1.32 13.09
N SER A 476 1.24 1.00 13.62
CA SER A 476 1.11 0.35 14.93
C SER A 476 1.75 -1.05 14.89
N ALA A 477 1.96 -1.68 16.06
CA ALA A 477 2.44 -3.06 16.13
C ALA A 477 1.52 -4.03 15.35
N HIS A 478 2.12 -5.09 14.78
CA HIS A 478 1.43 -6.14 14.00
C HIS A 478 0.90 -5.70 12.62
N LEU A 479 1.36 -4.58 12.08
CA LEU A 479 1.09 -4.18 10.70
C LEU A 479 2.38 -4.28 9.88
N GLU A 480 2.30 -4.78 8.66
CA GLU A 480 3.49 -5.07 7.83
C GLU A 480 3.64 -4.17 6.61
N TYR A 481 2.55 -3.69 6.01
CA TYR A 481 2.61 -2.92 4.75
C TYR A 481 2.07 -1.50 4.91
N LEU A 482 2.83 -0.51 4.46
CA LEU A 482 2.42 0.89 4.36
C LEU A 482 2.60 1.40 2.92
N ASN A 483 1.51 1.89 2.33
CA ASN A 483 1.52 2.56 1.04
C ASN A 483 1.07 4.01 1.21
N LEU A 484 1.99 4.96 1.03
CA LEU A 484 1.66 6.38 0.97
C LEU A 484 0.99 6.67 -0.38
N THR A 485 -0.05 7.49 -0.37
CA THR A 485 -0.86 7.79 -1.57
C THR A 485 -0.90 9.29 -1.85
N GLY A 486 -1.28 9.65 -3.08
CA GLY A 486 -1.37 11.05 -3.51
C GLY A 486 -0.02 11.64 -3.91
N THR A 487 0.04 12.98 -3.92
CA THR A 487 1.19 13.76 -4.40
C THR A 487 1.70 14.75 -3.36
N ASN A 488 1.20 14.69 -2.13
CA ASN A 488 1.63 15.55 -1.05
C ASN A 488 2.88 14.95 -0.39
N SER A 489 3.80 15.80 0.06
CA SER A 489 4.93 15.40 0.92
C SER A 489 4.40 14.97 2.30
N ILE A 490 4.13 13.67 2.43
CA ILE A 490 3.74 12.98 3.66
C ILE A 490 4.82 11.99 4.05
N ASN A 491 4.82 11.52 5.29
CA ASN A 491 5.88 10.66 5.82
C ASN A 491 5.34 9.30 6.22
N GLY A 492 6.20 8.28 6.16
CA GLY A 492 5.90 6.90 6.54
C GLY A 492 6.82 6.42 7.64
N TYR A 493 6.28 5.75 8.66
CA TYR A 493 7.09 5.14 9.71
C TYR A 493 6.64 3.69 9.89
N GLY A 494 7.56 2.74 9.83
CA GLY A 494 7.29 1.36 10.21
C GLY A 494 7.33 1.16 11.72
N ASN A 495 7.44 -0.11 12.13
CA ASN A 495 7.40 -0.60 13.50
C ASN A 495 8.60 -1.54 13.74
N ASN A 496 8.45 -2.52 14.65
CA ASN A 496 9.54 -3.44 14.98
C ASN A 496 9.48 -4.78 14.19
N LEU A 497 8.67 -4.83 13.14
CA LEU A 497 8.53 -5.97 12.25
C LEU A 497 9.18 -5.63 10.92
N ASN A 498 9.51 -6.67 10.16
CA ASN A 498 9.86 -6.56 8.75
C ASN A 498 8.73 -5.88 7.98
N ASN A 499 8.91 -4.62 7.63
CA ASN A 499 7.91 -3.78 6.97
C ASN A 499 8.22 -3.61 5.50
N VAL A 500 7.16 -3.47 4.71
CA VAL A 500 7.24 -3.05 3.32
C VAL A 500 6.59 -1.67 3.21
N ILE A 501 7.39 -0.66 2.93
CA ILE A 501 6.95 0.73 2.88
C ILE A 501 7.17 1.30 1.49
N ASN A 502 6.09 1.74 0.85
CA ASN A 502 6.14 2.45 -0.42
C ASN A 502 5.74 3.91 -0.22
N GLY A 503 6.63 4.83 -0.55
CA GLY A 503 6.35 6.25 -0.63
C GLY A 503 5.48 6.63 -1.83
N ASN A 504 5.19 7.92 -1.95
CA ASN A 504 4.33 8.47 -2.98
C ASN A 504 5.13 9.28 -4.01
N SER A 505 4.54 10.32 -4.61
CA SER A 505 5.23 11.14 -5.62
C SER A 505 5.71 12.50 -5.10
N GLY A 506 5.60 12.72 -3.79
CA GLY A 506 6.12 13.91 -3.13
C GLY A 506 7.24 13.52 -2.19
N ASN A 507 8.13 14.47 -1.88
CA ASN A 507 9.27 14.25 -1.00
C ASN A 507 8.83 13.67 0.37
N ASN A 508 9.20 12.42 0.63
CA ASN A 508 8.86 11.65 1.82
C ASN A 508 10.06 11.55 2.76
N ASN A 509 9.78 11.53 4.06
CA ASN A 509 10.72 11.02 5.07
C ASN A 509 10.19 9.65 5.54
N ILE A 510 10.92 8.58 5.22
CA ILE A 510 10.49 7.20 5.46
C ILE A 510 11.46 6.49 6.39
N TRP A 511 10.93 5.90 7.46
CA TRP A 511 11.69 5.12 8.43
C TRP A 511 11.18 3.68 8.40
N GLY A 512 12.05 2.71 8.12
CA GLY A 512 11.78 1.28 8.18
C GLY A 512 11.42 0.86 9.62
N GLY A 513 12.31 1.14 10.56
CA GLY A 513 12.06 0.89 11.97
C GLY A 513 13.10 -0.04 12.57
N LEU A 514 12.67 -1.21 13.06
CA LEU A 514 13.55 -2.34 13.33
C LEU A 514 13.03 -3.53 12.52
N GLY A 515 13.92 -4.45 12.18
CA GLY A 515 13.57 -5.66 11.45
C GLY A 515 14.12 -5.58 10.04
N LEU A 516 13.88 -6.63 9.23
CA LEU A 516 14.34 -6.65 7.84
C LEU A 516 13.32 -5.93 6.97
N ASP A 517 13.55 -4.65 6.70
CA ASP A 517 12.63 -3.77 6.00
C ASP A 517 12.90 -3.71 4.50
N THR A 518 11.85 -3.45 3.73
CA THR A 518 11.94 -3.12 2.30
C THR A 518 11.26 -1.78 2.07
N VAL A 519 12.04 -0.76 1.76
CA VAL A 519 11.56 0.61 1.60
C VAL A 519 11.80 1.11 0.18
N ASN A 520 10.78 1.71 -0.41
CA ASN A 520 10.86 2.42 -1.69
C ASN A 520 10.37 3.86 -1.50
N GLY A 521 11.21 4.85 -1.81
CA GLY A 521 10.89 6.29 -1.70
C GLY A 521 9.78 6.73 -2.65
N GLY A 522 9.76 6.21 -3.87
CA GLY A 522 8.78 6.59 -4.89
C GLY A 522 9.33 7.67 -5.83
N ASP A 523 8.55 8.72 -6.11
CA ASP A 523 9.09 9.90 -6.80
C ASP A 523 9.23 11.05 -5.78
N GLY A 524 10.14 11.98 -6.04
CA GLY A 524 10.40 13.13 -5.16
C GLY A 524 11.79 13.02 -4.53
N ASP A 525 12.30 14.11 -3.95
CA ASP A 525 13.58 14.04 -3.23
C ASP A 525 13.33 13.48 -1.82
N ASP A 526 13.62 12.20 -1.63
CA ASP A 526 13.25 11.44 -0.44
C ASP A 526 14.39 11.31 0.56
N ILE A 527 14.02 11.04 1.81
CA ILE A 527 14.94 10.68 2.88
C ILE A 527 14.48 9.36 3.47
N ILE A 528 15.31 8.33 3.31
CA ILE A 528 15.02 6.95 3.73
C ILE A 528 16.00 6.53 4.81
N TYR A 529 15.47 5.97 5.88
CA TYR A 529 16.23 5.31 6.94
C TYR A 529 15.72 3.88 7.04
N GLY A 530 16.61 2.90 6.92
CA GLY A 530 16.29 1.50 7.22
C GLY A 530 16.07 1.36 8.73
N ASP A 531 17.19 1.25 9.44
CA ASP A 531 17.22 1.19 10.90
C ASP A 531 17.43 2.56 11.58
N TYR A 532 17.34 2.58 12.92
CA TYR A 532 17.64 3.78 13.71
C TYR A 532 19.03 4.36 13.40
N ILE A 533 19.10 5.68 13.24
CA ILE A 533 20.34 6.41 12.91
C ILE A 533 21.46 6.15 13.93
N ILE A 534 22.44 5.32 13.57
CA ILE A 534 23.70 5.16 14.32
C ILE A 534 24.78 6.04 13.68
N ALA A 535 24.69 7.36 13.88
CA ALA A 535 25.70 8.28 13.38
C ALA A 535 27.03 8.14 14.16
N SER A 536 28.15 8.23 13.43
CA SER A 536 29.53 8.07 13.94
C SER A 536 30.05 9.19 14.86
N THR A 537 29.22 10.20 15.18
CA THR A 537 29.54 11.25 16.17
C THR A 537 28.35 11.44 17.12
N GLY A 538 28.30 10.61 18.16
CA GLY A 538 27.17 10.55 19.09
C GLY A 538 26.03 9.71 18.50
N GLN A 539 25.86 8.50 19.02
CA GLN A 539 24.80 7.60 18.56
C GLN A 539 23.47 8.06 19.20
N TYR A 540 22.38 8.18 18.44
CA TYR A 540 21.09 8.66 18.96
C TYR A 540 19.96 7.66 18.66
N LEU A 541 19.32 7.16 19.71
CA LEU A 541 18.08 6.39 19.61
C LEU A 541 16.89 7.36 19.67
N PHE A 542 15.98 7.25 18.71
CA PHE A 542 14.75 8.04 18.68
C PHE A 542 13.56 7.18 19.09
N SER A 543 12.59 7.74 19.81
CA SER A 543 11.32 7.02 19.98
C SER A 543 10.35 7.38 18.87
N LEU A 544 9.61 6.39 18.37
CA LEU A 544 8.37 6.64 17.63
C LEU A 544 7.35 7.30 18.58
N PRO A 545 6.35 8.02 18.05
CA PRO A 545 5.26 8.54 18.86
C PRO A 545 4.58 7.40 19.65
N GLY A 546 4.51 7.55 20.98
CA GLY A 546 3.87 6.57 21.86
C GLY A 546 4.72 5.35 22.24
N THR A 547 5.93 5.19 21.70
CA THR A 547 6.85 4.08 22.05
C THR A 547 7.96 4.49 23.02
N TRP A 548 7.86 5.68 23.63
CA TRP A 548 8.86 6.21 24.55
C TRP A 548 9.31 5.21 25.62
N LEU A 549 8.39 4.46 26.25
CA LEU A 549 8.74 3.51 27.31
C LEU A 549 9.57 2.32 26.79
N SER A 550 9.29 1.82 25.58
CA SER A 550 10.07 0.73 24.98
C SER A 550 11.43 1.23 24.49
N THR A 551 11.46 2.41 23.87
CA THR A 551 12.71 3.06 23.44
C THR A 551 13.60 3.40 24.64
N GLN A 552 13.00 3.84 25.75
CA GLN A 552 13.71 4.10 26.99
C GLN A 552 14.30 2.82 27.58
N ALA A 553 13.53 1.73 27.64
CA ALA A 553 14.02 0.43 28.12
C ALA A 553 15.16 -0.09 27.24
N GLU A 554 15.07 0.11 25.93
CA GLU A 554 16.11 -0.28 24.97
C GLU A 554 17.35 0.59 25.11
N ALA A 555 17.21 1.91 25.24
CA ALA A 555 18.34 2.78 25.50
C ALA A 555 19.02 2.46 26.84
N GLN A 556 18.26 2.14 27.89
CA GLN A 556 18.81 1.69 29.17
C GLN A 556 19.57 0.37 29.03
N ARG A 557 19.05 -0.57 28.22
CA ARG A 557 19.75 -1.82 27.87
C ARG A 557 21.08 -1.53 27.15
N LEU A 558 21.09 -0.53 26.28
CA LEU A 558 22.25 -0.08 25.50
C LEU A 558 23.18 0.89 26.26
N GLY A 559 22.91 1.17 27.54
CA GLY A 559 23.73 2.04 28.38
C GLY A 559 23.61 3.54 28.09
N GLY A 560 22.52 3.97 27.45
CA GLY A 560 22.28 5.33 26.98
C GLY A 560 22.36 6.43 28.04
N ASN A 561 22.86 7.59 27.62
CA ASN A 561 22.90 8.85 28.36
C ASN A 561 21.97 9.90 27.72
N LEU A 562 21.64 10.96 28.45
CA LEU A 562 20.79 12.02 27.93
C LEU A 562 21.52 13.00 27.00
N VAL A 563 20.88 13.29 25.86
CA VAL A 563 21.27 14.38 24.96
C VAL A 563 20.78 15.73 25.51
N THR A 564 21.67 16.70 25.66
CA THR A 564 21.28 18.11 25.77
C THR A 564 21.42 18.78 24.42
N ILE A 565 20.31 19.17 23.77
CA ILE A 565 20.34 20.05 22.60
C ILE A 565 20.88 21.40 23.06
N ASN A 566 22.13 21.71 22.72
CA ASN A 566 22.84 22.85 23.30
C ASN A 566 23.36 23.84 22.26
N ASN A 567 23.19 23.54 20.97
CA ASN A 567 23.64 24.43 19.91
C ASN A 567 22.66 24.50 18.72
N ALA A 568 22.82 25.57 17.94
CA ALA A 568 21.96 25.85 16.80
C ALA A 568 22.08 24.82 15.67
N THR A 569 23.19 24.09 15.59
CA THR A 569 23.42 23.04 14.59
C THR A 569 22.59 21.80 14.90
N GLU A 570 22.60 21.33 16.15
CA GLU A 570 21.74 20.24 16.64
C GLU A 570 20.25 20.60 16.49
N GLN A 571 19.88 21.85 16.80
CA GLN A 571 18.51 22.34 16.62
C GLN A 571 18.11 22.40 15.15
N SER A 572 19.02 22.85 14.28
CA SER A 572 18.76 22.87 12.84
C SER A 572 18.59 21.46 12.32
N TRP A 573 19.46 20.54 12.70
CA TRP A 573 19.36 19.13 12.35
C TRP A 573 18.00 18.56 12.76
N LEU A 574 17.56 18.71 14.01
CA LEU A 574 16.24 18.24 14.45
C LEU A 574 15.08 18.82 13.64
N ASN A 575 15.08 20.12 13.38
CA ASN A 575 14.04 20.75 12.58
C ASN A 575 14.01 20.26 11.13
N THR A 576 15.17 19.88 10.59
CA THR A 576 15.29 19.36 9.22
C THR A 576 14.90 17.88 9.16
N THR A 577 15.25 17.11 10.20
CA THR A 577 14.95 15.68 10.31
C THR A 577 13.48 15.40 10.66
N PHE A 578 12.84 16.25 11.46
CA PHE A 578 11.51 15.97 12.03
C PHE A 578 10.43 17.02 11.72
N GLY A 579 10.77 18.12 11.06
CA GLY A 579 9.85 19.24 10.86
C GLY A 579 9.70 20.15 12.08
N THR A 580 8.95 21.24 11.93
CA THR A 580 8.90 22.35 12.91
C THR A 580 7.76 22.27 13.94
N ASN A 581 6.87 21.28 13.82
CA ASN A 581 5.65 21.17 14.64
C ASN A 581 5.70 20.05 15.70
N GLU A 582 6.81 19.32 15.81
CA GLU A 582 6.96 18.16 16.72
C GLU A 582 7.41 18.59 18.13
N VAL A 583 6.95 17.88 19.17
CA VAL A 583 7.28 18.15 20.58
C VAL A 583 8.25 17.09 21.12
N PHE A 584 9.49 17.48 21.38
CA PHE A 584 10.53 16.58 21.89
C PHE A 584 10.60 16.58 23.42
N TRP A 585 10.71 15.40 24.03
CA TRP A 585 11.09 15.22 25.43
C TRP A 585 12.56 14.79 25.56
N ILE A 586 13.22 15.35 26.58
CA ILE A 586 14.61 15.12 26.96
C ILE A 586 14.56 14.44 28.34
N GLY A 587 14.92 13.15 28.47
CA GLY A 587 14.84 12.37 29.72
C GLY A 587 16.17 11.80 30.26
N LEU A 588 16.36 11.94 31.59
CA LEU A 588 17.37 11.40 32.54
C LEU A 588 18.80 12.01 32.59
N SER A 589 19.08 12.83 33.61
CA SER A 589 20.43 13.36 33.89
C SER A 589 21.22 12.47 34.86
N ASP A 590 22.50 12.19 34.58
CA ASP A 590 23.46 11.53 35.48
C ASP A 590 24.16 12.51 36.47
N ARG A 591 23.84 13.81 36.41
CA ARG A 591 24.57 14.80 37.23
C ARG A 591 24.16 14.72 38.70
N THR A 592 25.17 14.46 39.52
CA THR A 592 25.14 14.49 40.99
C THR A 592 25.05 15.91 41.59
N ILE A 593 24.91 16.98 40.78
CA ILE A 593 24.92 18.38 41.24
C ILE A 593 23.83 19.22 40.55
N GLU A 594 23.08 19.97 41.38
CA GLU A 594 22.00 20.90 41.04
C GLU A 594 22.46 22.05 40.11
N GLY A 595 21.67 22.41 39.08
CA GLY A 595 22.06 23.41 38.07
C GLY A 595 20.91 24.21 37.42
N GLN A 596 21.26 25.31 36.74
CA GLN A 596 20.36 26.21 35.98
C GLN A 596 20.33 25.85 34.49
N TRP A 597 19.14 25.78 33.90
CA TRP A 597 18.88 25.69 32.46
C TRP A 597 18.66 27.08 31.85
N GLN A 598 18.91 27.22 30.54
CA GLN A 598 18.44 28.34 29.72
C GLN A 598 17.51 27.84 28.60
N TRP A 599 16.34 28.46 28.47
CA TRP A 599 15.40 28.29 27.37
C TRP A 599 15.90 28.98 26.10
N VAL A 600 15.40 28.54 24.94
CA VAL A 600 15.62 29.16 23.61
C VAL A 600 15.14 30.63 23.57
N SER A 601 14.22 31.01 24.46
CA SER A 601 13.77 32.40 24.65
C SER A 601 14.76 33.28 25.44
N GLY A 602 15.84 32.71 25.99
CA GLY A 602 16.81 33.38 26.84
C GLY A 602 16.47 33.38 28.35
N GLU A 603 15.33 32.80 28.75
CA GLU A 603 14.94 32.68 30.16
C GLU A 603 15.65 31.54 30.88
N THR A 604 15.90 31.64 32.19
CA THR A 604 16.57 30.60 32.98
C THR A 604 15.60 29.87 33.92
N SER A 605 15.67 28.53 34.00
CA SER A 605 14.91 27.70 34.97
C SER A 605 15.83 26.85 35.86
N THR A 606 15.43 26.59 37.10
CA THR A 606 16.15 25.72 38.06
C THR A 606 15.41 24.39 38.24
N TYR A 607 16.13 23.26 38.30
CA TYR A 607 15.57 21.96 38.73
C TYR A 607 16.20 21.51 40.06
N ARG A 608 15.54 20.59 40.78
CA ARG A 608 15.99 20.03 42.06
C ARG A 608 16.02 18.50 41.98
N ASN A 609 17.17 17.88 42.27
CA ASN A 609 17.24 16.44 42.48
C ASN A 609 16.70 16.08 43.87
N TRP A 610 15.96 14.97 43.98
CA TRP A 610 15.68 14.34 45.27
C TRP A 610 16.79 13.33 45.58
N PHE A 611 17.10 13.16 46.87
CA PHE A 611 18.09 12.15 47.29
C PHE A 611 17.40 10.78 47.44
N PRO A 612 18.14 9.67 47.22
CA PRO A 612 17.62 8.33 47.49
C PRO A 612 17.14 8.19 48.95
N GLY A 613 15.84 7.97 49.14
CA GLY A 613 15.26 7.59 50.43
C GLY A 613 14.44 8.64 51.20
N GLU A 614 14.00 9.75 50.61
CA GLU A 614 12.94 10.56 51.24
C GLU A 614 11.53 9.95 51.06
N PRO A 615 10.62 10.04 52.05
CA PRO A 615 9.35 9.31 52.02
C PRO A 615 8.32 9.99 51.10
N ASN A 616 7.84 9.24 50.10
CA ASN A 616 6.63 9.57 49.36
C ASN A 616 5.40 9.52 50.28
N ASP A 617 4.78 10.65 50.59
CA ASP A 617 3.42 10.68 51.16
C ASP A 617 2.42 11.12 50.08
N TYR A 618 1.99 10.18 49.24
CA TYR A 618 0.59 9.73 49.10
C TYR A 618 0.39 8.81 47.88
N ARG A 619 0.16 7.51 48.17
CA ARG A 619 -0.65 6.52 47.42
C ARG A 619 -0.41 6.32 45.90
N SER A 620 0.49 5.40 45.56
CA SER A 620 0.12 4.19 44.79
C SER A 620 1.25 3.16 44.86
N SER A 621 0.94 2.00 45.42
CA SER A 621 1.80 0.83 45.52
C SER A 621 1.80 0.05 44.21
N SER A 622 2.84 0.17 43.38
CA SER A 622 3.27 -0.90 42.42
C SER A 622 4.36 -0.46 41.42
N ILE A 623 5.46 0.17 41.85
CA ILE A 623 6.71 0.17 41.06
C ILE A 623 7.87 -0.10 42.02
N PRO A 624 8.55 -1.25 41.94
CA PRO A 624 9.74 -1.51 42.73
C PRO A 624 10.97 -0.82 42.09
N ASP A 625 11.72 -0.17 42.98
CA ASP A 625 13.15 0.17 42.88
C ASP A 625 13.58 1.34 41.99
N GLY A 626 13.73 2.52 42.62
CA GLY A 626 15.05 3.19 42.64
C GLY A 626 15.42 4.22 41.56
N GLU A 627 14.50 4.92 40.88
CA GLU A 627 14.86 5.98 39.92
C GLU A 627 14.50 7.41 40.38
N ASP A 628 15.41 8.35 40.09
CA ASP A 628 15.29 9.79 40.31
C ASP A 628 14.47 10.43 39.18
N TYR A 629 13.25 10.91 39.48
CA TYR A 629 12.41 11.60 38.48
C TYR A 629 12.63 13.12 38.52
N ALA A 630 12.94 13.74 37.37
CA ALA A 630 12.82 15.18 37.16
C ALA A 630 11.64 15.46 36.22
N VAL A 631 10.66 16.24 36.67
CA VAL A 631 9.53 16.72 35.86
C VAL A 631 9.76 18.20 35.54
N MET A 632 9.70 18.58 34.25
CA MET A 632 9.68 20.00 33.85
C MET A 632 8.22 20.44 33.63
N GLY A 633 7.76 21.42 34.42
CA GLY A 633 6.45 22.04 34.24
C GLY A 633 6.57 23.50 33.79
N TRP A 634 5.80 23.88 32.78
CA TRP A 634 5.44 25.29 32.58
C TRP A 634 4.47 25.74 33.69
N GLY A 635 4.62 27.00 34.10
CA GLY A 635 3.93 27.67 35.20
C GLY A 635 2.63 27.05 35.74
N ASN A 636 2.65 26.72 37.03
CA ASN A 636 1.52 26.78 37.97
C ASN A 636 0.19 26.10 37.60
N GLN A 637 0.18 25.05 36.77
CA GLN A 637 -0.93 24.10 36.66
C GLN A 637 -0.40 22.66 36.79
N GLY A 638 -1.00 21.87 37.68
CA GLY A 638 -0.41 20.64 38.20
C GLY A 638 -0.66 19.37 37.38
N TRP A 639 0.32 18.45 37.46
CA TRP A 639 0.29 16.97 37.53
C TRP A 639 -0.71 16.08 36.73
N ASN A 640 -1.66 16.60 35.97
CA ASN A 640 -2.76 15.79 35.41
C ASN A 640 -2.72 15.52 33.90
N ASP A 641 -1.65 15.86 33.17
CA ASP A 641 -1.69 15.84 31.69
C ASP A 641 -1.01 14.67 30.97
N LEU A 642 -0.39 13.72 31.67
CA LEU A 642 0.10 12.48 31.03
C LEU A 642 -1.02 11.45 30.73
N GLN A 643 -2.23 11.64 31.26
CA GLN A 643 -3.38 10.78 30.99
C GLN A 643 -4.42 11.41 30.04
N ASN A 644 -4.31 12.71 29.74
CA ASN A 644 -5.32 13.44 28.95
C ASN A 644 -4.81 13.89 27.57
N TYR A 645 -3.54 13.69 27.25
CA TYR A 645 -3.00 13.85 25.90
C TYR A 645 -2.60 12.46 25.37
N PRO A 646 -3.35 11.87 24.43
CA PRO A 646 -2.98 10.59 23.85
C PRO A 646 -1.69 10.78 23.05
N ASN A 647 -0.56 10.30 23.58
CA ASN A 647 0.66 9.72 23.01
C ASN A 647 1.14 10.00 21.55
N GLN A 648 0.45 10.75 20.70
CA GLN A 648 0.66 10.83 19.25
C GLN A 648 1.74 11.85 18.81
N HIS A 649 2.27 12.67 19.72
CA HIS A 649 3.24 13.73 19.39
C HIS A 649 4.50 13.71 20.25
N LEU A 650 4.68 12.69 21.10
CA LEU A 650 5.80 12.64 22.05
C LEU A 650 6.92 11.76 21.50
N ARG A 651 8.06 12.38 21.15
CA ARG A 651 9.30 11.70 20.76
C ARG A 651 10.41 11.98 21.78
N GLY A 652 11.23 10.97 22.01
CA GLY A 652 12.43 11.07 22.83
C GLY A 652 13.70 10.91 22.01
N ILE A 653 14.77 11.56 22.47
CA ILE A 653 16.11 11.46 21.89
C ILE A 653 17.04 10.97 23.01
N ILE A 654 17.72 9.85 22.79
CA ILE A 654 18.61 9.24 23.78
C ILE A 654 19.97 9.00 23.14
N GLU A 655 21.05 9.50 23.76
CA GLU A 655 22.41 9.21 23.31
C GLU A 655 22.75 7.78 23.73
N ILE A 656 23.19 6.93 22.82
CA ILE A 656 23.77 5.63 23.19
C ILE A 656 25.31 5.76 23.21
N PRO A 657 26.00 5.35 24.28
CA PRO A 657 27.45 5.26 24.25
C PRO A 657 27.85 4.21 23.21
N SER A 658 28.92 4.47 22.46
CA SER A 658 29.49 3.60 21.43
C SER A 658 29.34 2.10 21.75
N VAL A 659 28.23 1.51 21.31
CA VAL A 659 27.94 0.09 21.43
C VAL A 659 28.58 -0.65 20.26
N SER A 660 28.96 -1.90 20.50
CA SER A 660 29.47 -2.78 19.44
C SER A 660 28.46 -2.92 18.29
N PRO A 661 28.92 -3.17 17.05
CA PRO A 661 28.21 -2.92 15.79
C PRO A 661 26.97 -3.78 15.48
N GLU A 662 26.47 -4.61 16.38
CA GLU A 662 25.53 -5.69 16.05
C GLU A 662 24.09 -5.40 16.50
N ILE A 663 23.38 -4.44 15.92
CA ILE A 663 21.96 -4.26 16.31
C ILE A 663 20.97 -3.89 15.20
N GLY A 664 21.42 -3.72 13.96
CA GLY A 664 20.52 -3.57 12.83
C GLY A 664 20.38 -4.85 12.02
N GLU A 665 19.22 -5.04 11.41
CA GLU A 665 18.90 -6.16 10.53
C GLU A 665 19.11 -5.70 9.08
N SER A 666 19.47 -6.59 8.16
CA SER A 666 19.75 -6.23 6.75
C SER A 666 18.53 -5.74 5.96
N ASP A 667 18.52 -4.46 5.62
CA ASP A 667 17.44 -3.78 4.91
C ASP A 667 17.64 -3.72 3.38
N ILE A 668 16.54 -3.51 2.66
CA ILE A 668 16.54 -3.20 1.23
C ILE A 668 15.90 -1.82 1.02
N LEU A 669 16.70 -0.85 0.62
CA LEU A 669 16.32 0.55 0.51
C LEU A 669 16.48 1.06 -0.92
N ASN A 670 15.41 1.55 -1.52
CA ASN A 670 15.41 2.14 -2.86
C ASN A 670 14.90 3.59 -2.81
N GLY A 671 15.70 4.54 -3.30
CA GLY A 671 15.35 5.96 -3.39
C GLY A 671 14.19 6.23 -4.34
N GLY A 672 14.23 5.62 -5.52
CA GLY A 672 13.23 5.79 -6.56
C GLY A 672 13.65 6.86 -7.55
N ALA A 673 12.83 7.90 -7.75
CA ALA A 673 13.12 8.99 -8.68
C ALA A 673 13.19 10.33 -7.96
N GLY A 674 14.37 10.95 -7.91
CA GLY A 674 14.59 12.18 -7.15
C GLY A 674 16.04 12.27 -6.72
N ASN A 675 16.43 13.29 -5.97
CA ASN A 675 17.77 13.34 -5.37
C ASN A 675 17.67 12.91 -3.91
N ASP A 676 17.89 11.62 -3.69
CA ASP A 676 17.51 10.94 -2.47
C ASP A 676 18.66 10.89 -1.46
N ARG A 677 18.30 10.69 -0.20
CA ARG A 677 19.25 10.39 0.87
C ARG A 677 18.84 9.10 1.54
N ILE A 678 19.69 8.09 1.43
CA ILE A 678 19.41 6.74 1.93
C ILE A 678 20.43 6.42 3.01
N TYR A 679 19.93 6.02 4.18
CA TYR A 679 20.73 5.60 5.33
C TYR A 679 20.34 4.17 5.69
N GLY A 680 21.27 3.22 5.54
CA GLY A 680 21.09 1.81 5.91
C GLY A 680 20.93 1.67 7.42
N GLY A 681 22.00 2.01 8.15
CA GLY A 681 22.00 1.99 9.61
C GLY A 681 22.98 0.94 10.13
N GLY A 682 22.44 -0.17 10.63
CA GLY A 682 23.25 -1.34 10.99
C GLY A 682 22.73 -2.56 10.25
N GLY A 683 23.58 -3.56 10.04
CA GLY A 683 23.21 -4.74 9.25
C GLY A 683 23.89 -4.70 7.88
N ASP A 684 23.83 -5.81 7.14
CA ASP A 684 24.40 -5.86 5.79
C ASP A 684 23.33 -5.39 4.78
N ASP A 685 23.26 -4.09 4.51
CA ASP A 685 22.15 -3.44 3.81
C ASP A 685 22.32 -3.41 2.29
N GLN A 686 21.21 -3.28 1.55
CA GLN A 686 21.20 -3.05 0.10
C GLN A 686 20.58 -1.70 -0.24
N LEU A 687 21.40 -0.77 -0.72
CA LEU A 687 21.01 0.60 -1.03
C LEU A 687 21.05 0.85 -2.54
N TYR A 688 19.91 1.31 -3.08
CA TYR A 688 19.72 1.62 -4.49
C TYR A 688 19.28 3.09 -4.66
N GLY A 689 20.08 3.91 -5.35
CA GLY A 689 19.72 5.31 -5.65
C GLY A 689 18.63 5.42 -6.72
N SER A 690 18.75 4.59 -7.76
CA SER A 690 17.84 4.57 -8.91
C SER A 690 17.97 5.78 -9.84
N TYR A 691 17.08 6.78 -9.80
CA TYR A 691 17.17 7.92 -10.72
C TYR A 691 17.42 9.24 -9.99
N GLY A 692 18.61 9.81 -10.12
CA GLY A 692 18.87 11.18 -9.67
C GLY A 692 20.30 11.45 -9.26
N ASN A 693 20.53 12.28 -8.25
CA ASN A 693 21.88 12.49 -7.71
C ASN A 693 21.80 12.21 -6.21
N ASP A 694 22.04 10.95 -5.87
CA ASP A 694 21.67 10.40 -4.59
C ASP A 694 22.84 10.38 -3.62
N ASN A 695 22.53 10.34 -2.32
CA ASN A 695 23.53 10.11 -1.28
C ASN A 695 23.17 8.82 -0.54
N LEU A 696 24.00 7.80 -0.71
CA LEU A 696 23.85 6.49 -0.08
C LEU A 696 24.86 6.36 1.06
N TYR A 697 24.35 6.04 2.24
CA TYR A 697 25.12 5.85 3.46
C TYR A 697 24.81 4.47 4.04
N GLY A 698 25.73 3.50 3.92
CA GLY A 698 25.54 2.13 4.42
C GLY A 698 25.42 2.11 5.95
N GLY A 699 26.51 2.40 6.65
CA GLY A 699 26.53 2.52 8.10
C GLY A 699 27.48 1.52 8.74
N PHE A 700 26.94 0.53 9.46
CA PHE A 700 27.68 -0.59 10.02
C PHE A 700 27.22 -1.88 9.37
N GLY A 701 28.14 -2.73 8.93
CA GLY A 701 27.84 -3.97 8.23
C GLY A 701 28.54 -4.01 6.90
N ASN A 702 28.32 -5.08 6.13
CA ASN A 702 28.89 -5.23 4.79
C ASN A 702 27.83 -4.84 3.76
N ASP A 703 27.80 -3.56 3.41
CA ASP A 703 26.71 -2.96 2.66
C ASP A 703 26.93 -3.04 1.15
N LEU A 704 25.84 -3.20 0.39
CA LEU A 704 25.83 -3.08 -1.06
C LEU A 704 25.26 -1.72 -1.47
N LEU A 705 26.09 -0.88 -2.10
CA LEU A 705 25.68 0.44 -2.56
C LEU A 705 25.71 0.52 -4.10
N LYS A 706 24.58 0.93 -4.68
CA LYS A 706 24.42 1.14 -6.12
C LYS A 706 23.67 2.43 -6.43
N GLY A 707 24.36 3.41 -7.00
CA GLY A 707 23.75 4.68 -7.42
C GLY A 707 22.74 4.52 -8.57
N GLU A 708 23.08 3.70 -9.57
CA GLU A 708 22.36 3.58 -10.84
C GLU A 708 22.49 4.86 -11.70
N SER A 709 21.39 5.56 -12.03
CA SER A 709 21.44 6.68 -12.95
C SER A 709 21.67 8.02 -12.25
N GLY A 710 22.83 8.61 -12.53
CA GLY A 710 23.06 10.04 -12.36
C GLY A 710 24.43 10.36 -11.79
N ARG A 711 24.52 11.21 -10.75
CA ARG A 711 25.81 11.52 -10.10
C ARG A 711 25.70 11.30 -8.62
N ASP A 712 25.98 10.08 -8.23
CA ASP A 712 25.68 9.61 -6.90
C ASP A 712 26.91 9.71 -5.99
N ARG A 713 26.64 9.80 -4.70
CA ARG A 713 27.67 9.78 -3.67
C ARG A 713 27.41 8.59 -2.76
N MET A 714 28.31 7.64 -2.79
CA MET A 714 28.23 6.42 -1.99
C MET A 714 29.27 6.44 -0.88
N LYS A 715 28.85 6.06 0.32
CA LYS A 715 29.69 5.87 1.49
C LYS A 715 29.18 4.64 2.22
N GLY A 716 29.94 3.55 2.21
CA GLY A 716 29.66 2.30 2.89
C GLY A 716 29.68 2.52 4.40
N GLY A 717 30.85 2.64 5.00
CA GLY A 717 30.96 2.89 6.43
C GLY A 717 31.83 1.83 7.06
N PHE A 718 31.45 1.34 8.25
CA PHE A 718 32.21 0.29 8.92
C PHE A 718 31.77 -1.10 8.46
N GLY A 719 32.71 -1.94 8.06
CA GLY A 719 32.48 -3.28 7.51
C GLY A 719 33.07 -3.37 6.11
N ASP A 720 33.02 -4.55 5.51
CA ASP A 720 33.62 -4.80 4.20
C ASP A 720 32.57 -4.53 3.11
N ASP A 721 32.50 -3.30 2.65
CA ASP A 721 31.42 -2.79 1.79
C ASP A 721 31.66 -3.07 0.30
N GLN A 722 30.58 -3.14 -0.47
CA GLN A 722 30.59 -3.30 -1.91
C GLN A 722 29.93 -2.13 -2.65
N TYR A 723 30.70 -1.47 -3.51
CA TYR A 723 30.24 -0.41 -4.40
C TYR A 723 30.07 -0.92 -5.83
N VAL A 724 28.91 -0.68 -6.45
CA VAL A 724 28.62 -1.09 -7.83
C VAL A 724 28.60 0.13 -8.75
N LEU A 725 29.51 0.16 -9.73
CA LEU A 725 29.60 1.19 -10.76
C LEU A 725 29.29 0.62 -12.14
N ASP A 726 28.30 1.17 -12.83
CA ASP A 726 27.93 0.75 -14.17
C ASP A 726 28.19 1.83 -15.24
N VAL A 727 27.71 1.60 -16.46
CA VAL A 727 27.96 2.50 -17.60
C VAL A 727 27.36 3.89 -17.41
N ASP A 728 26.35 4.02 -16.55
CA ASP A 728 25.68 5.29 -16.26
C ASP A 728 26.38 6.05 -15.11
N SER A 729 27.27 5.38 -14.35
CA SER A 729 28.03 5.91 -13.19
C SER A 729 29.20 6.86 -13.51
N MET A 730 29.27 7.49 -14.70
CA MET A 730 30.44 8.30 -15.11
C MET A 730 30.67 9.57 -14.24
N GLY A 731 29.79 9.90 -13.30
CA GLY A 731 29.95 10.99 -12.36
C GLY A 731 29.76 10.62 -10.89
N ASP A 732 29.72 9.33 -10.57
CA ASP A 732 29.57 8.85 -9.20
C ASP A 732 30.85 9.03 -8.39
N THR A 733 30.69 9.20 -7.08
CA THR A 733 31.79 9.38 -6.13
C THR A 733 31.68 8.40 -4.97
N ILE A 734 32.79 7.71 -4.69
CA ILE A 734 32.92 6.85 -3.51
C ILE A 734 33.72 7.59 -2.44
N VAL A 735 33.26 7.55 -1.20
CA VAL A 735 33.94 8.15 -0.05
C VAL A 735 34.21 7.10 1.00
N GLU A 736 35.49 6.77 1.19
CA GLU A 736 35.94 5.79 2.18
C GLU A 736 36.91 6.43 3.19
N TYR A 737 36.82 6.06 4.47
CA TYR A 737 37.72 6.56 5.50
C TYR A 737 38.65 5.46 6.02
N ALA A 738 39.82 5.87 6.54
CA ALA A 738 40.81 4.93 7.02
C ALA A 738 40.29 4.07 8.18
N GLY A 739 40.44 2.74 8.05
CA GLY A 739 40.17 1.77 9.10
C GLY A 739 38.68 1.45 9.29
N GLN A 740 37.86 1.64 8.26
CA GLN A 740 36.46 1.26 8.32
C GLN A 740 36.17 -0.16 7.80
N GLY A 741 37.01 -0.73 6.93
CA GLY A 741 36.82 -2.09 6.43
C GLY A 741 37.87 -2.48 5.39
N ILE A 742 37.62 -3.59 4.69
CA ILE A 742 38.28 -3.93 3.42
C ILE A 742 37.22 -3.91 2.32
N ASP A 743 37.22 -2.86 1.52
CA ASP A 743 36.09 -2.54 0.65
C ASP A 743 36.34 -2.96 -0.81
N LYS A 744 35.25 -3.28 -1.52
CA LYS A 744 35.27 -3.71 -2.92
C LYS A 744 34.52 -2.76 -3.83
N VAL A 745 35.16 -2.40 -4.95
CA VAL A 745 34.51 -1.79 -6.10
C VAL A 745 34.30 -2.82 -7.20
N TYR A 746 33.04 -3.05 -7.57
CA TYR A 746 32.64 -3.85 -8.73
C TYR A 746 32.23 -2.91 -9.87
N THR A 747 32.91 -2.97 -11.01
CA THR A 747 32.76 -1.95 -12.07
C THR A 747 32.67 -2.52 -13.48
N SER A 748 31.80 -1.96 -14.31
CA SER A 748 31.77 -2.19 -15.76
C SER A 748 32.37 -1.04 -16.58
N ILE A 749 33.00 -0.08 -15.90
CA ILE A 749 33.76 1.04 -16.47
C ILE A 749 35.22 1.00 -16.03
N THR A 750 36.09 1.69 -16.77
CA THR A 750 37.48 1.88 -16.33
C THR A 750 37.53 2.67 -15.02
N TYR A 751 38.20 2.14 -14.00
CA TYR A 751 38.15 2.70 -12.65
C TYR A 751 39.53 2.76 -11.96
N HIS A 752 39.70 3.78 -11.12
CA HIS A 752 40.89 3.98 -10.28
C HIS A 752 40.44 4.00 -8.83
N LEU A 753 40.98 3.10 -8.00
CA LEU A 753 40.67 3.05 -6.57
C LEU A 753 41.05 4.38 -5.90
N GLY A 754 40.09 4.96 -5.19
CA GLY A 754 40.34 6.10 -4.29
C GLY A 754 41.15 5.68 -3.07
N ASP A 755 41.52 6.64 -2.23
CA ASP A 755 42.19 6.33 -0.96
C ASP A 755 41.31 5.43 -0.08
N ASN A 756 41.92 4.49 0.67
CA ASN A 756 41.25 3.56 1.60
C ASN A 756 40.36 2.49 0.95
N LEU A 757 40.41 2.29 -0.37
CA LEU A 757 39.74 1.16 -1.05
C LEU A 757 40.78 0.10 -1.43
N GLU A 758 40.53 -1.16 -1.14
CA GLU A 758 41.52 -2.24 -1.35
C GLU A 758 41.19 -3.15 -2.53
N ASN A 759 39.91 -3.44 -2.79
CA ASN A 759 39.53 -4.45 -3.78
C ASN A 759 38.86 -3.84 -5.02
N LEU A 760 39.28 -4.29 -6.21
CA LEU A 760 38.69 -3.90 -7.49
C LEU A 760 38.36 -5.13 -8.33
N GLU A 761 37.14 -5.20 -8.84
CA GLU A 761 36.68 -6.27 -9.73
C GLU A 761 36.08 -5.67 -11.00
N LEU A 762 36.67 -5.99 -12.15
CA LEU A 762 36.20 -5.57 -13.46
C LEU A 762 35.16 -6.58 -13.97
N ASP A 763 34.01 -6.08 -14.42
CA ASP A 763 32.94 -6.91 -14.96
C ASP A 763 32.85 -6.83 -16.51
N GLY A 764 32.19 -7.84 -17.08
CA GLY A 764 31.76 -7.87 -18.47
C GLY A 764 32.84 -8.31 -19.46
N THR A 765 32.60 -7.97 -20.72
CA THR A 765 33.45 -8.38 -21.87
C THR A 765 34.05 -7.17 -22.59
N ASN A 766 33.91 -5.97 -22.04
CA ASN A 766 34.47 -4.75 -22.62
C ASN A 766 35.93 -4.59 -22.18
N PRO A 767 36.82 -4.05 -23.04
CA PRO A 767 38.20 -3.77 -22.68
C PRO A 767 38.28 -2.53 -21.78
N ILE A 768 37.94 -2.73 -20.49
CA ILE A 768 38.07 -1.72 -19.43
C ILE A 768 39.37 -1.95 -18.65
N ASN A 769 39.78 -0.97 -17.86
CA ASN A 769 41.06 -0.99 -17.15
C ASN A 769 40.86 -0.76 -15.65
N GLY A 770 41.76 -1.31 -14.83
CA GLY A 770 41.72 -1.19 -13.38
C GLY A 770 43.03 -0.64 -12.83
N TYR A 771 42.95 0.32 -11.93
CA TYR A 771 44.13 0.93 -11.30
C TYR A 771 43.95 0.96 -9.79
N GLY A 772 44.84 0.33 -9.03
CA GLY A 772 44.85 0.41 -7.57
C GLY A 772 45.57 1.66 -7.05
N ASN A 773 45.73 1.73 -5.73
CA ASN A 773 46.21 2.91 -5.00
C ASN A 773 47.54 2.61 -4.24
N ASN A 774 47.80 3.26 -3.10
CA ASN A 774 49.02 3.03 -2.32
C ASN A 774 48.89 1.91 -1.25
N LEU A 775 47.77 1.21 -1.20
CA LEU A 775 47.46 0.12 -0.27
C LEU A 775 47.79 -1.23 -0.88
N ASN A 776 47.66 -2.30 -0.11
CA ASN A 776 47.75 -3.66 -0.65
C ASN A 776 46.42 -3.97 -1.36
N ASN A 777 46.39 -3.86 -2.68
CA ASN A 777 45.17 -4.01 -3.46
C ASN A 777 44.95 -5.46 -3.90
N VAL A 778 43.68 -5.88 -4.03
CA VAL A 778 43.31 -7.11 -4.75
C VAL A 778 42.52 -6.73 -5.99
N ILE A 779 43.09 -6.94 -7.17
CA ILE A 779 42.47 -6.53 -8.44
C ILE A 779 42.22 -7.74 -9.33
N GLN A 780 40.98 -7.90 -9.77
CA GLN A 780 40.54 -8.94 -10.70
C GLN A 780 40.07 -8.31 -12.01
N GLY A 781 40.74 -8.65 -13.12
CA GLY A 781 40.34 -8.31 -14.47
C GLY A 781 39.21 -9.18 -15.00
N ASN A 782 38.69 -8.80 -16.17
CA ASN A 782 37.53 -9.42 -16.79
C ASN A 782 37.95 -10.41 -17.90
N SER A 783 37.08 -10.65 -18.88
CA SER A 783 37.36 -11.59 -19.99
C SER A 783 37.95 -10.94 -21.25
N ALA A 784 38.20 -9.63 -21.20
CA ALA A 784 38.78 -8.86 -22.28
C ALA A 784 40.22 -8.48 -21.94
N SER A 785 41.01 -8.15 -22.96
CA SER A 785 42.33 -7.54 -22.77
C SER A 785 42.24 -6.25 -21.93
N ASN A 786 42.73 -6.31 -20.70
CA ASN A 786 42.77 -5.22 -19.74
C ASN A 786 44.20 -4.69 -19.56
N ASN A 787 44.30 -3.42 -19.16
CA ASN A 787 45.51 -2.84 -18.59
C ASN A 787 45.27 -2.63 -17.10
N ILE A 788 45.97 -3.39 -16.26
CA ILE A 788 45.75 -3.45 -14.82
C ILE A 788 47.03 -3.08 -14.08
N TRP A 789 46.91 -2.18 -13.11
CA TRP A 789 48.04 -1.72 -12.32
C TRP A 789 47.72 -1.85 -10.84
N GLY A 790 48.57 -2.57 -10.13
CA GLY A 790 48.48 -2.84 -8.70
C GLY A 790 48.50 -1.55 -7.90
N GLY A 791 49.60 -0.81 -7.92
CA GLY A 791 49.71 0.17 -6.86
C GLY A 791 51.11 0.60 -6.48
N ARG A 792 51.17 1.12 -5.26
CA ARG A 792 52.24 0.77 -4.32
C ARG A 792 51.64 -0.20 -3.31
N GLY A 793 52.48 -0.95 -2.60
CA GLY A 793 52.00 -1.87 -1.56
C GLY A 793 52.01 -3.29 -2.09
N HIS A 794 51.76 -4.28 -1.23
CA HIS A 794 51.80 -5.69 -1.61
C HIS A 794 50.52 -6.08 -2.34
N ASP A 795 50.51 -5.94 -3.66
CA ASP A 795 49.32 -6.11 -4.49
C ASP A 795 49.13 -7.57 -4.94
N THR A 796 47.87 -7.98 -5.09
CA THR A 796 47.47 -9.23 -5.75
C THR A 796 46.64 -8.89 -6.98
N VAL A 797 47.20 -9.08 -8.17
CA VAL A 797 46.56 -8.68 -9.43
C VAL A 797 46.38 -9.89 -10.33
N ASN A 798 45.18 -10.09 -10.86
CA ASN A 798 44.85 -11.13 -11.83
C ASN A 798 44.26 -10.50 -13.10
N GLY A 799 44.92 -10.71 -14.25
CA GLY A 799 44.49 -10.22 -15.57
C GLY A 799 43.14 -10.76 -16.02
N GLY A 800 42.87 -12.04 -15.73
CA GLY A 800 41.63 -12.71 -16.13
C GLY A 800 41.81 -13.50 -17.42
N ASP A 801 40.84 -13.42 -18.34
CA ASP A 801 41.02 -13.92 -19.70
C ASP A 801 41.32 -12.72 -20.62
N GLY A 802 42.07 -12.93 -21.68
CA GLY A 802 42.44 -11.86 -22.60
C GLY A 802 43.94 -11.79 -22.75
N ASN A 803 44.42 -10.90 -23.62
CA ASN A 803 45.86 -10.58 -23.62
C ASN A 803 46.03 -9.34 -22.75
N ASP A 804 46.38 -9.55 -21.50
CA ASP A 804 46.40 -8.52 -20.47
C ASP A 804 47.77 -7.88 -20.32
N ILE A 805 47.78 -6.67 -19.77
CA ILE A 805 48.99 -6.00 -19.32
C ILE A 805 48.83 -5.75 -17.83
N VAL A 806 49.66 -6.39 -17.02
CA VAL A 806 49.61 -6.36 -15.56
C VAL A 806 50.89 -5.73 -15.02
N TYR A 807 50.74 -4.68 -14.22
CA TYR A 807 51.82 -4.04 -13.48
C TYR A 807 51.60 -4.23 -11.98
N GLY A 808 52.64 -4.60 -11.23
CA GLY A 808 52.65 -4.52 -9.77
C GLY A 808 52.78 -3.07 -9.34
N ASP A 809 54.00 -2.54 -9.45
CA ASP A 809 54.32 -1.16 -9.04
C ASP A 809 54.41 -0.12 -10.18
N TYR A 810 54.06 1.14 -9.88
CA TYR A 810 54.32 2.31 -10.76
C TYR A 810 55.79 2.80 -10.74
N LEU A 811 56.65 2.17 -9.93
CA LEU A 811 58.06 2.52 -9.76
C LEU A 811 58.94 1.56 -10.55
N VAL A 812 59.54 2.04 -11.63
CA VAL A 812 60.45 1.23 -12.46
C VAL A 812 61.88 1.63 -12.21
N THR A 813 62.76 0.66 -11.96
CA THR A 813 64.20 0.95 -11.81
C THR A 813 64.99 0.40 -12.99
N ARG A 814 65.87 1.23 -13.58
CA ARG A 814 66.78 0.82 -14.66
C ARG A 814 68.14 1.47 -14.48
N ASN A 815 69.21 0.67 -14.59
CA ASN A 815 70.60 1.14 -14.55
C ASN A 815 70.97 1.96 -13.30
N GLY A 816 70.32 1.71 -12.15
CA GLY A 816 70.56 2.44 -10.89
C GLY A 816 69.75 3.73 -10.73
N HIS A 817 68.84 4.03 -11.66
CA HIS A 817 67.90 5.14 -11.62
C HIS A 817 66.48 4.61 -11.38
N SER A 818 65.68 5.34 -10.61
CA SER A 818 64.27 5.03 -10.36
C SER A 818 63.39 6.00 -11.14
N TYR A 819 62.35 5.50 -11.79
CA TYR A 819 61.43 6.25 -12.61
C TYR A 819 60.02 6.06 -12.07
N LEU A 820 59.36 7.17 -11.73
CA LEU A 820 57.96 7.21 -11.36
C LEU A 820 57.14 7.48 -12.61
N LEU A 821 56.22 6.57 -12.93
CA LEU A 821 55.31 6.70 -14.05
C LEU A 821 54.03 7.35 -13.56
N SER A 822 53.57 8.42 -14.23
CA SER A 822 52.25 8.96 -13.92
C SER A 822 51.17 8.10 -14.57
N GLN A 823 50.14 7.76 -13.79
CA GLN A 823 48.92 7.17 -14.35
C GLN A 823 48.24 8.19 -15.29
N PRO A 824 47.39 7.73 -16.21
CA PRO A 824 46.49 8.58 -16.97
C PRO A 824 45.73 9.59 -16.09
N GLY A 825 46.08 10.89 -16.19
CA GLY A 825 45.38 11.97 -15.48
C GLY A 825 45.85 12.26 -14.04
N THR A 826 46.85 11.56 -13.51
CA THR A 826 47.41 11.83 -12.16
C THR A 826 48.73 12.60 -12.19
N TRP A 827 49.09 13.14 -13.37
CA TRP A 827 50.32 13.89 -13.62
C TRP A 827 50.70 14.88 -12.50
N PHE A 828 49.76 15.69 -12.02
CA PHE A 828 50.05 16.69 -10.99
C PHE A 828 50.36 16.08 -9.62
N ASN A 829 49.69 14.97 -9.27
CA ASN A 829 49.99 14.22 -8.04
C ASN A 829 51.36 13.56 -8.15
N THR A 830 51.65 12.94 -9.29
CA THR A 830 52.96 12.35 -9.60
C THR A 830 54.06 13.40 -9.57
N GLN A 831 53.80 14.60 -10.10
CA GLN A 831 54.73 15.72 -10.10
C GLN A 831 54.98 16.28 -8.70
N ALA A 832 53.93 16.48 -7.89
CA ALA A 832 54.05 16.94 -6.51
C ALA A 832 54.82 15.93 -5.65
N GLU A 833 54.53 14.64 -5.82
CA GLU A 833 55.23 13.55 -5.12
C GLU A 833 56.69 13.46 -5.55
N ALA A 834 56.98 13.57 -6.84
CA ALA A 834 58.35 13.60 -7.31
C ALA A 834 59.12 14.81 -6.77
N GLN A 835 58.50 15.99 -6.71
CA GLN A 835 59.12 17.17 -6.08
C GLN A 835 59.40 16.94 -4.58
N ARG A 836 58.49 16.28 -3.86
CA ARG A 836 58.69 15.87 -2.45
C ARG A 836 59.86 14.91 -2.30
N LEU A 837 60.02 13.98 -3.24
CA LEU A 837 61.10 12.98 -3.27
C LEU A 837 62.41 13.51 -3.88
N GLY A 838 62.48 14.81 -4.22
CA GLY A 838 63.67 15.42 -4.83
C GLY A 838 63.93 14.98 -6.28
N GLY A 839 62.92 14.44 -6.95
CA GLY A 839 62.92 14.01 -8.34
C GLY A 839 63.11 15.14 -9.34
N ASN A 840 63.77 14.83 -10.45
CA ASN A 840 63.95 15.73 -11.58
C ASN A 840 63.11 15.22 -12.76
N LEU A 841 62.52 16.14 -13.52
CA LEU A 841 61.81 15.79 -14.74
C LEU A 841 62.81 15.19 -15.75
N VAL A 842 62.49 14.02 -16.32
CA VAL A 842 63.40 13.34 -17.24
C VAL A 842 63.48 14.08 -18.56
N THR A 843 64.69 14.47 -18.97
CA THR A 843 64.94 14.95 -20.33
C THR A 843 65.31 13.80 -21.24
N ILE A 844 64.35 13.26 -22.00
CA ILE A 844 64.63 12.23 -23.03
C ILE A 844 65.39 12.91 -24.17
N ASN A 845 66.70 12.66 -24.26
CA ASN A 845 67.56 13.36 -25.22
C ASN A 845 68.33 12.43 -26.16
N ASP A 846 68.15 11.12 -26.04
CA ASP A 846 68.75 10.14 -26.94
C ASP A 846 67.82 8.99 -27.37
N GLU A 847 68.21 8.34 -28.47
CA GLU A 847 67.49 7.23 -29.10
C GLU A 847 67.50 5.95 -28.24
N VAL A 848 68.35 5.88 -27.21
CA VAL A 848 68.49 4.73 -26.30
C VAL A 848 67.46 4.82 -25.17
N GLU A 849 67.29 6.00 -24.56
CA GLU A 849 66.23 6.29 -23.60
C GLU A 849 64.85 6.20 -24.27
N GLN A 850 64.73 6.68 -25.51
CA GLN A 850 63.50 6.55 -26.28
C GLN A 850 63.17 5.09 -26.62
N ASN A 851 64.15 4.30 -27.10
CA ASN A 851 63.93 2.88 -27.34
C ASN A 851 63.63 2.11 -26.07
N TRP A 852 64.25 2.49 -24.95
CA TRP A 852 63.93 1.92 -23.65
C TRP A 852 62.46 2.15 -23.30
N LEU A 853 61.97 3.38 -23.40
CA LEU A 853 60.57 3.68 -23.12
C LEU A 853 59.62 2.93 -24.05
N ASN A 854 59.97 2.84 -25.33
CA ASN A 854 59.18 2.10 -26.32
C ASN A 854 59.15 0.58 -26.03
N THR A 855 60.24 0.01 -25.53
CA THR A 855 60.37 -1.44 -25.29
C THR A 855 59.90 -1.87 -23.91
N THR A 856 60.05 -1.03 -22.88
CA THR A 856 59.65 -1.34 -21.51
C THR A 856 58.18 -1.01 -21.25
N PHE A 857 57.63 0.02 -21.90
CA PHE A 857 56.25 0.46 -21.66
C PHE A 857 55.34 0.33 -22.88
N GLY A 858 55.83 -0.23 -23.99
CA GLY A 858 55.05 -0.42 -25.21
C GLY A 858 54.66 0.87 -25.94
N PHE A 859 55.28 2.01 -25.61
CA PHE A 859 55.03 3.27 -26.30
C PHE A 859 55.51 3.19 -27.76
N ASN A 860 54.60 3.10 -28.73
CA ASN A 860 54.97 3.18 -30.14
C ASN A 860 55.09 4.65 -30.56
N TYR A 861 56.29 5.22 -30.44
CA TYR A 861 56.57 6.55 -30.97
C TYR A 861 57.03 6.44 -32.43
N ASP A 862 56.09 6.30 -33.37
CA ASP A 862 56.41 6.46 -34.79
C ASP A 862 56.51 7.95 -35.12
N GLY A 863 57.74 8.39 -35.35
CA GLY A 863 58.05 9.78 -35.68
C GLY A 863 57.20 10.31 -36.85
N PHE A 864 56.62 11.50 -36.66
CA PHE A 864 56.11 12.42 -37.68
C PHE A 864 55.65 11.80 -39.01
N ASN A 865 54.40 11.33 -39.05
CA ASN A 865 53.56 11.51 -40.23
C ASN A 865 52.12 11.79 -39.80
N VAL A 866 51.73 13.05 -39.96
CA VAL A 866 50.32 13.46 -39.93
C VAL A 866 49.69 12.92 -41.20
N GLU A 867 49.14 11.69 -41.16
CA GLU A 867 47.95 11.27 -41.91
C GLU A 867 47.64 9.78 -41.66
N ALA A 868 46.48 9.54 -41.05
CA ALA A 868 45.65 8.33 -41.11
C ALA A 868 46.06 7.03 -40.37
N ASN A 869 45.26 6.73 -39.34
CA ASN A 869 44.77 5.41 -38.92
C ASN A 869 45.77 4.40 -38.35
N ARG A 870 45.99 4.48 -37.03
CA ARG A 870 45.83 3.40 -36.02
C ARG A 870 46.28 3.90 -34.64
N PHE A 871 45.44 4.72 -34.02
CA PHE A 871 45.43 4.94 -32.57
C PHE A 871 43.95 5.02 -32.19
N GLU A 872 43.53 4.34 -31.12
CA GLU A 872 42.20 4.55 -30.57
C GLU A 872 42.11 5.99 -30.04
N ALA A 873 40.94 6.61 -30.24
CA ALA A 873 40.77 8.05 -30.09
C ALA A 873 41.01 8.50 -28.63
N ASN A 874 41.82 9.56 -28.46
CA ASN A 874 41.99 10.42 -27.27
C ASN A 874 43.28 10.28 -26.43
N GLN A 875 44.34 9.64 -26.91
CA GLN A 875 45.65 9.67 -26.25
C GLN A 875 46.63 10.62 -26.98
N LEU A 876 47.04 11.70 -26.32
CA LEU A 876 48.10 12.62 -26.75
C LEU A 876 49.16 12.65 -25.64
N PHE A 877 50.37 12.17 -25.96
CA PHE A 877 51.51 12.14 -25.04
C PHE A 877 52.31 13.45 -25.09
N TRP A 878 52.65 14.01 -23.94
CA TRP A 878 53.60 15.13 -23.82
C TRP A 878 54.69 14.79 -22.81
N ILE A 879 55.94 14.88 -23.26
CA ILE A 879 57.15 14.80 -22.43
C ILE A 879 57.49 16.24 -22.03
N GLY A 880 57.31 16.59 -20.75
CA GLY A 880 57.74 17.88 -20.24
C GLY A 880 59.27 17.93 -20.11
N LEU A 881 59.89 19.02 -20.54
CA LEU A 881 61.30 19.33 -20.27
C LEU A 881 61.36 20.63 -19.47
N THR A 882 61.78 20.60 -18.21
CA THR A 882 62.46 21.75 -17.60
C THR A 882 63.49 21.25 -16.59
N ASP A 883 64.73 21.66 -16.74
CA ASP A 883 65.45 22.19 -15.59
C ASP A 883 65.29 23.73 -15.60
N HIS A 884 65.29 24.32 -14.42
CA HIS A 884 65.45 25.76 -14.19
C HIS A 884 64.30 26.78 -14.40
N THR A 885 64.36 27.72 -13.46
CA THR A 885 63.49 28.86 -13.13
C THR A 885 63.67 30.10 -14.04
N THR A 886 63.96 29.95 -15.35
CA THR A 886 64.20 31.11 -16.25
C THR A 886 63.69 30.89 -17.68
N GLU A 887 63.03 31.90 -18.26
CA GLU A 887 62.54 31.93 -19.66
C GLU A 887 63.67 31.71 -20.70
N GLY A 888 63.40 30.98 -21.80
CA GLY A 888 64.43 30.59 -22.78
C GLY A 888 63.94 30.17 -24.18
N GLN A 889 64.90 29.89 -25.07
CA GLN A 889 64.69 29.38 -26.44
C GLN A 889 64.88 27.85 -26.51
N TRP A 890 64.05 27.16 -27.29
CA TRP A 890 64.09 25.72 -27.60
C TRP A 890 64.84 25.44 -28.88
N GLN A 891 65.29 24.19 -29.04
CA GLN A 891 65.70 23.63 -30.33
C GLN A 891 65.08 22.23 -30.51
N TRP A 892 64.30 22.04 -31.56
CA TRP A 892 63.63 20.78 -31.90
C TRP A 892 64.63 19.75 -32.44
N ILE A 893 64.29 18.46 -32.36
CA ILE A 893 65.07 17.36 -32.99
C ILE A 893 65.19 17.56 -34.52
N SER A 894 64.25 18.28 -35.13
CA SER A 894 64.30 18.72 -36.53
C SER A 894 65.32 19.84 -36.82
N GLY A 895 65.91 20.45 -35.78
CA GLY A 895 66.90 21.53 -35.86
C GLY A 895 66.34 22.95 -35.77
N GLU A 896 65.01 23.12 -35.69
CA GLU A 896 64.33 24.44 -35.60
C GLU A 896 64.30 25.01 -34.17
N THR A 897 64.11 26.32 -34.00
CA THR A 897 64.11 26.98 -32.68
C THR A 897 62.79 27.68 -32.34
N SER A 898 62.27 27.47 -31.11
CA SER A 898 61.06 28.15 -30.57
C SER A 898 61.39 28.97 -29.32
N THR A 899 60.48 29.83 -28.84
CA THR A 899 60.63 30.55 -27.55
C THR A 899 59.42 30.35 -26.65
N TYR A 900 59.62 30.31 -25.32
CA TYR A 900 58.54 30.18 -24.34
C TYR A 900 58.71 31.12 -23.14
N ARG A 901 57.61 31.32 -22.41
CA ARG A 901 57.54 32.14 -21.18
C ARG A 901 56.80 31.37 -20.07
N ASN A 902 57.40 31.31 -18.88
CA ASN A 902 56.77 30.78 -17.67
C ASN A 902 56.16 31.93 -16.85
N TRP A 903 54.97 31.74 -16.28
CA TRP A 903 54.45 32.63 -15.24
C TRP A 903 54.77 32.10 -13.85
N ALA A 904 55.15 33.02 -12.96
CA ALA A 904 55.36 32.72 -11.54
C ALA A 904 54.06 32.85 -10.75
N PHE A 905 53.99 32.13 -9.63
CA PHE A 905 52.87 32.15 -8.68
C PHE A 905 52.58 33.60 -8.21
N GLY A 906 51.38 34.12 -8.49
CA GLY A 906 50.87 35.37 -7.92
C GLY A 906 51.08 36.70 -8.68
N GLU A 907 51.36 36.71 -9.99
CA GLU A 907 51.26 37.97 -10.77
C GLU A 907 49.79 38.29 -11.15
N PRO A 908 49.34 39.56 -11.01
CA PRO A 908 47.94 39.91 -11.22
C PRO A 908 47.61 40.03 -12.70
N ASN A 909 46.65 39.23 -13.17
CA ASN A 909 46.04 39.37 -14.48
C ASN A 909 44.56 39.76 -14.36
N ASN A 910 44.14 40.79 -15.10
CA ASN A 910 42.81 41.41 -15.01
C ASN A 910 41.71 40.62 -15.75
N TYR A 911 41.59 39.31 -15.53
CA TYR A 911 40.47 38.49 -16.02
C TYR A 911 39.86 37.70 -14.84
N THR A 912 38.53 37.69 -14.75
CA THR A 912 37.74 37.55 -13.51
C THR A 912 37.22 36.13 -13.23
N ASP A 913 37.94 35.10 -13.65
CA ASP A 913 37.41 33.74 -13.63
C ASP A 913 38.57 32.81 -13.17
N ASP A 914 38.31 31.99 -12.14
CA ASP A 914 39.29 31.16 -11.40
C ASP A 914 39.99 30.10 -12.29
N GLU A 915 41.09 30.45 -12.96
CA GLU A 915 41.91 29.48 -13.71
C GLU A 915 43.42 29.60 -13.43
N ASP A 916 44.01 28.47 -13.04
CA ASP A 916 45.44 28.24 -12.81
C ASP A 916 46.24 28.05 -14.13
N TYR A 917 47.43 28.65 -14.13
CA TYR A 917 48.63 28.57 -14.99
C TYR A 917 48.62 27.84 -16.36
N ALA A 918 48.93 28.59 -17.43
CA ALA A 918 49.23 28.07 -18.78
C ALA A 918 50.65 28.44 -19.26
N VAL A 919 51.30 27.56 -20.05
CA VAL A 919 52.54 27.86 -20.80
C VAL A 919 52.17 28.26 -22.24
N LEU A 920 52.67 29.40 -22.71
CA LEU A 920 52.49 29.88 -24.08
C LEU A 920 53.74 29.57 -24.93
N VAL A 921 53.58 28.83 -26.03
CA VAL A 921 54.69 28.50 -26.95
C VAL A 921 54.47 29.18 -28.31
N SER A 922 55.47 29.90 -28.82
CA SER A 922 55.48 30.46 -30.19
C SER A 922 56.48 29.74 -31.08
N TRP A 923 56.04 29.28 -32.26
CA TRP A 923 56.89 28.66 -33.29
C TRP A 923 57.26 29.68 -34.38
N PHE A 924 58.50 29.65 -34.86
CA PHE A 924 58.96 30.47 -35.98
C PHE A 924 59.28 29.58 -37.18
N ASN A 925 58.45 29.62 -38.22
CA ASN A 925 58.77 29.00 -39.51
C ASN A 925 59.67 29.94 -40.33
N GLN A 926 60.54 29.40 -41.20
CA GLN A 926 61.49 30.16 -42.04
C GLN A 926 60.82 31.16 -43.03
N ASN A 927 59.49 31.28 -43.02
CA ASN A 927 58.73 32.30 -43.73
C ASN A 927 57.73 33.04 -42.78
N TRP A 928 58.25 33.91 -41.90
CA TRP A 928 57.65 35.14 -41.33
C TRP A 928 56.14 35.19 -40.94
N GLU A 929 55.53 34.14 -40.41
CA GLU A 929 54.27 34.28 -39.64
C GLU A 929 54.36 33.57 -38.29
N GLN A 930 53.95 34.27 -37.22
CA GLN A 930 53.86 33.76 -35.85
C GLN A 930 52.52 33.04 -35.65
N THR A 931 52.57 31.75 -35.34
CA THR A 931 51.41 30.98 -34.88
C THR A 931 51.51 30.77 -33.37
N TRP A 932 50.41 31.09 -32.67
CA TRP A 932 50.27 30.96 -31.22
C TRP A 932 49.46 29.70 -30.90
N PHE A 933 49.95 28.88 -29.98
CA PHE A 933 49.22 27.72 -29.46
C PHE A 933 48.76 28.01 -28.03
N TRP A 934 47.47 27.80 -27.78
CA TRP A 934 46.86 27.90 -26.45
C TRP A 934 46.83 26.51 -25.84
N VAL A 935 47.41 26.34 -24.65
CA VAL A 935 47.35 25.09 -23.88
C VAL A 935 46.53 25.39 -22.64
N GLY A 936 45.23 25.13 -22.71
CA GLY A 936 44.29 25.25 -21.60
C GLY A 936 43.45 23.99 -21.50
N ALA A 937 43.31 23.45 -20.29
CA ALA A 937 42.43 22.34 -19.99
C ALA A 937 41.00 22.87 -19.90
N GLN A 938 40.20 22.68 -20.95
CA GLN A 938 38.77 22.96 -20.90
C GLN A 938 38.01 21.67 -20.59
N ASN A 939 37.10 21.74 -19.62
CA ASN A 939 36.14 20.69 -19.23
C ASN A 939 35.43 20.06 -20.44
N TYR A 940 35.96 18.94 -20.94
CA TYR A 940 35.28 18.03 -21.85
C TYR A 940 35.37 16.60 -21.32
N PRO A 941 34.28 15.80 -21.40
CA PRO A 941 34.19 14.45 -20.83
C PRO A 941 35.08 13.40 -21.52
N ASN A 942 35.79 13.78 -22.58
CA ASN A 942 36.79 12.95 -23.25
C ASN A 942 38.19 13.37 -22.79
N LYS A 943 38.65 12.79 -21.68
CA LYS A 943 39.97 13.03 -21.08
C LYS A 943 41.08 12.76 -22.12
N VAL A 944 41.94 13.75 -22.36
CA VAL A 944 43.26 13.52 -22.94
C VAL A 944 44.15 12.99 -21.81
N TYR A 945 44.59 11.74 -21.93
CA TYR A 945 45.39 11.06 -20.90
C TYR A 945 46.86 11.47 -20.99
N LEU A 946 47.32 12.32 -20.07
CA LEU A 946 48.72 12.71 -19.92
C LEU A 946 49.48 11.63 -19.12
N HIS A 947 50.53 11.09 -19.72
CA HIS A 947 51.57 10.28 -19.06
C HIS A 947 52.85 11.09 -18.99
N GLY A 948 53.54 11.09 -17.86
CA GLY A 948 54.90 11.58 -17.77
C GLY A 948 55.74 10.75 -16.81
N ILE A 949 57.06 10.90 -16.99
CA ILE A 949 58.08 10.04 -16.41
C ILE A 949 58.99 10.94 -15.59
N ILE A 950 59.18 10.59 -14.32
CA ILE A 950 59.99 11.40 -13.40
C ILE A 950 61.10 10.56 -12.81
N GLU A 951 62.34 11.01 -12.97
CA GLU A 951 63.51 10.32 -12.43
C GLU A 951 63.74 10.78 -10.99
N LEU A 952 63.92 9.80 -10.11
CA LEU A 952 64.21 10.00 -8.70
C LEU A 952 65.73 9.92 -8.46
N PRO A 953 66.31 10.77 -7.60
CA PRO A 953 67.75 10.90 -7.40
C PRO A 953 68.43 9.69 -6.73
N SER A 954 67.66 8.68 -6.29
CA SER A 954 68.17 7.41 -5.73
C SER A 954 67.15 6.29 -5.87
N VAL A 955 67.61 5.04 -5.90
CA VAL A 955 66.77 3.85 -5.79
C VAL A 955 66.03 3.88 -4.46
N ILE A 956 64.72 4.14 -4.47
CA ILE A 956 63.90 4.11 -3.27
C ILE A 956 63.34 2.70 -3.12
N GLN A 957 64.13 1.79 -2.55
CA GLN A 957 63.72 0.42 -2.20
C GLN A 957 62.69 0.35 -1.06
N GLU A 958 62.37 1.47 -0.39
CA GLU A 958 61.54 1.49 0.83
C GLU A 958 60.03 1.71 0.60
N ILE A 959 59.55 1.78 -0.64
CA ILE A 959 58.14 2.10 -0.98
C ILE A 959 57.48 1.17 -2.01
N ALA A 960 58.16 0.11 -2.42
CA ALA A 960 57.70 -0.82 -3.45
C ALA A 960 57.16 -2.12 -2.81
N GLY A 961 56.10 -2.67 -3.41
CA GLY A 961 55.39 -3.86 -2.94
C GLY A 961 56.16 -5.15 -3.16
N ASN A 962 55.74 -6.24 -2.52
CA ASN A 962 56.07 -7.58 -3.01
C ASN A 962 54.76 -8.12 -3.56
N ASP A 963 54.67 -8.19 -4.87
CA ASP A 963 53.39 -8.37 -5.55
C ASP A 963 53.16 -9.81 -5.98
N SER A 964 51.90 -10.19 -6.13
CA SER A 964 51.48 -11.46 -6.68
C SER A 964 50.66 -11.21 -7.95
N LEU A 965 51.30 -11.38 -9.10
CA LEU A 965 50.77 -11.01 -10.40
C LEU A 965 50.46 -12.25 -11.23
N TYR A 966 49.22 -12.34 -11.70
CA TYR A 966 48.68 -13.42 -12.50
C TYR A 966 48.19 -12.86 -13.83
N GLY A 967 48.65 -13.40 -14.96
CA GLY A 967 48.16 -13.04 -16.30
C GLY A 967 46.80 -13.65 -16.54
N GLY A 968 46.73 -14.99 -16.42
CA GLY A 968 45.48 -15.73 -16.53
C GLY A 968 45.45 -16.51 -17.83
N ALA A 969 44.52 -16.22 -18.73
CA ALA A 969 44.44 -16.92 -20.02
C ALA A 969 44.64 -15.96 -21.20
N GLY A 970 45.74 -16.11 -21.93
CA GLY A 970 46.03 -15.36 -23.15
C GLY A 970 47.52 -15.20 -23.37
N ASN A 971 47.96 -14.13 -24.04
CA ASN A 971 49.39 -13.84 -24.14
C ASN A 971 49.65 -12.53 -23.43
N ASP A 972 49.97 -12.65 -22.15
CA ASP A 972 49.96 -11.56 -21.20
C ASP A 972 51.33 -10.90 -21.09
N ARG A 973 51.35 -9.67 -20.60
CA ARG A 973 52.58 -8.96 -20.24
C ARG A 973 52.51 -8.60 -18.77
N ILE A 974 53.42 -9.15 -17.98
CA ILE A 974 53.47 -8.96 -16.54
C ILE A 974 54.78 -8.27 -16.16
N TYR A 975 54.65 -7.19 -15.39
CA TYR A 975 55.75 -6.37 -14.91
C TYR A 975 55.65 -6.27 -13.38
N GLY A 976 56.59 -6.89 -12.65
CA GLY A 976 56.68 -6.86 -11.18
C GLY A 976 56.97 -5.45 -10.68
N GLY A 977 58.16 -4.94 -10.98
CA GLY A 977 58.55 -3.58 -10.65
C GLY A 977 59.73 -3.59 -9.71
N ALA A 978 59.54 -3.13 -8.47
CA ALA A 978 60.57 -3.23 -7.44
C ALA A 978 59.98 -4.01 -6.27
N GLY A 979 60.76 -4.88 -5.64
CA GLY A 979 60.24 -5.81 -4.64
C GLY A 979 60.54 -7.25 -4.97
N ASP A 980 60.19 -8.16 -4.06
CA ASP A 980 60.34 -9.61 -4.29
C ASP A 980 59.03 -10.17 -4.83
N ASP A 981 58.85 -10.13 -6.15
CA ASP A 981 57.56 -10.37 -6.79
C ASP A 981 57.33 -11.83 -7.20
N LEU A 982 56.06 -12.24 -7.26
CA LEU A 982 55.62 -13.50 -7.83
C LEU A 982 54.88 -13.24 -9.14
N LEU A 983 55.46 -13.68 -10.26
CA LEU A 983 54.89 -13.53 -11.59
C LEU A 983 54.45 -14.89 -12.13
N ASN A 984 53.17 -15.02 -12.46
CA ASN A 984 52.60 -16.20 -13.08
C ASN A 984 51.82 -15.82 -14.34
N GLY A 985 52.37 -16.16 -15.52
CA GLY A 985 51.73 -15.91 -16.81
C GLY A 985 50.34 -16.55 -16.92
N GLY A 986 50.17 -17.76 -16.39
CA GLY A 986 48.97 -18.55 -16.64
C GLY A 986 49.05 -19.22 -18.02
N THR A 987 47.95 -19.49 -18.71
CA THR A 987 48.03 -20.18 -20.00
C THR A 987 48.31 -19.23 -21.16
N GLY A 988 49.24 -19.61 -22.04
CA GLY A 988 49.57 -18.98 -23.31
C GLY A 988 51.04 -18.55 -23.36
N ASN A 989 51.44 -17.65 -24.26
CA ASN A 989 52.85 -17.27 -24.39
C ASN A 989 53.08 -15.89 -23.81
N ASP A 990 53.47 -15.86 -22.54
CA ASP A 990 53.49 -14.64 -21.76
C ASP A 990 54.87 -13.97 -21.77
N VAL A 991 54.91 -12.68 -21.45
CA VAL A 991 56.13 -11.91 -21.24
C VAL A 991 56.20 -11.50 -19.79
N LEU A 992 57.22 -11.97 -19.07
CA LEU A 992 57.40 -11.71 -17.64
C LEU A 992 58.65 -10.85 -17.42
N SER A 993 58.52 -9.80 -16.61
CA SER A 993 59.62 -8.91 -16.19
C SER A 993 59.53 -8.70 -14.69
N GLY A 994 60.48 -9.23 -13.92
CA GLY A 994 60.46 -9.12 -12.45
C GLY A 994 60.87 -7.72 -11.98
N GLY A 995 61.87 -7.14 -12.63
CA GLY A 995 62.41 -5.84 -12.28
C GLY A 995 63.50 -5.93 -11.21
N ALA A 996 63.32 -5.28 -10.07
CA ALA A 996 64.34 -5.16 -9.03
C ALA A 996 63.92 -5.81 -7.71
N GLY A 997 64.50 -6.95 -7.40
CA GLY A 997 64.38 -7.65 -6.12
C GLY A 997 64.68 -9.13 -6.34
N ALA A 998 64.25 -9.99 -5.42
CA ALA A 998 64.40 -11.44 -5.56
C ALA A 998 63.11 -12.08 -6.06
N ASP A 999 62.93 -12.06 -7.38
CA ASP A 999 61.65 -12.39 -8.02
C ASP A 999 61.45 -13.88 -8.26
N LYS A 1000 60.18 -14.30 -8.35
CA LYS A 1000 59.77 -15.67 -8.66
C LYS A 1000 58.94 -15.70 -9.93
N PHE A 1001 59.47 -16.37 -10.96
CA PHE A 1001 58.78 -16.61 -12.21
C PHE A 1001 58.20 -18.02 -12.21
N VAL A 1002 56.88 -18.14 -12.15
CA VAL A 1002 56.19 -19.43 -12.25
C VAL A 1002 56.18 -19.86 -13.70
N LEU A 1003 56.74 -21.05 -13.98
CA LEU A 1003 56.82 -21.58 -15.34
C LEU A 1003 55.65 -22.50 -15.65
N ASN A 1004 55.07 -22.29 -16.83
CA ASN A 1004 54.07 -23.17 -17.41
C ASN A 1004 54.62 -24.55 -17.80
N ILE A 1005 53.77 -25.57 -17.70
CA ILE A 1005 54.06 -26.83 -18.39
C ILE A 1005 54.03 -26.58 -19.91
N PRO A 1006 54.80 -27.34 -20.71
CA PRO A 1006 54.92 -27.05 -22.15
C PRO A 1006 53.60 -27.06 -22.95
N THR A 1007 52.53 -27.65 -22.41
CA THR A 1007 51.20 -27.69 -23.04
C THR A 1007 50.33 -26.48 -22.72
N GLU A 1008 50.67 -25.73 -21.69
CA GLU A 1008 49.93 -24.55 -21.24
C GLU A 1008 50.47 -23.26 -21.85
N GLY A 1009 51.74 -23.25 -22.28
CA GLY A 1009 52.37 -22.01 -22.72
C GLY A 1009 53.89 -22.11 -22.83
N ILE A 1010 54.51 -21.12 -23.48
CA ILE A 1010 55.97 -20.92 -23.43
C ILE A 1010 56.25 -19.46 -23.12
N ASP A 1011 56.76 -19.22 -21.93
CA ASP A 1011 56.93 -17.86 -21.40
C ASP A 1011 58.28 -17.26 -21.79
N TYR A 1012 58.29 -15.94 -21.95
CA TYR A 1012 59.46 -15.14 -22.25
C TYR A 1012 59.83 -14.27 -21.04
N ILE A 1013 60.96 -14.61 -20.39
CA ILE A 1013 61.47 -13.88 -19.23
C ILE A 1013 62.48 -12.84 -19.69
N SER A 1014 62.19 -11.58 -19.42
CA SER A 1014 62.83 -10.43 -20.06
C SER A 1014 63.99 -9.80 -19.27
N ASP A 1015 64.16 -10.13 -17.99
CA ASP A 1015 65.14 -9.45 -17.14
C ASP A 1015 65.81 -10.31 -16.04
N PHE A 1016 65.56 -11.62 -15.96
CA PHE A 1016 66.12 -12.52 -14.92
C PHE A 1016 67.58 -12.25 -14.51
N VAL A 1017 67.81 -12.01 -13.22
CA VAL A 1017 69.10 -11.74 -12.56
C VAL A 1017 69.34 -12.65 -11.35
N SER A 1018 69.97 -13.81 -11.57
CA SER A 1018 70.36 -14.76 -10.48
C SER A 1018 71.10 -14.13 -9.29
N GLN A 1019 71.88 -13.05 -9.51
CA GLN A 1019 72.60 -12.35 -8.43
C GLN A 1019 71.70 -11.52 -7.51
N GLN A 1020 70.53 -11.10 -7.99
CA GLN A 1020 69.54 -10.35 -7.20
C GLN A 1020 68.68 -11.29 -6.34
N GLY A 1021 68.60 -12.56 -6.71
CA GLY A 1021 67.94 -13.60 -5.92
C GLY A 1021 66.89 -14.37 -6.68
N ASP A 1022 66.65 -14.01 -7.95
CA ASP A 1022 65.57 -14.53 -8.78
C ASP A 1022 65.53 -16.07 -8.84
N LYS A 1023 64.31 -16.59 -8.89
CA LYS A 1023 64.00 -18.01 -8.98
C LYS A 1023 62.98 -18.30 -10.06
N LEU A 1024 63.19 -19.42 -10.73
CA LEU A 1024 62.17 -20.09 -11.54
C LEU A 1024 61.42 -21.06 -10.63
N GLN A 1025 60.11 -20.90 -10.51
CA GLN A 1025 59.25 -21.74 -9.69
C GLN A 1025 58.52 -22.77 -10.58
N ILE A 1026 58.68 -24.05 -10.25
CA ILE A 1026 58.20 -25.16 -11.09
C ILE A 1026 57.42 -26.16 -10.23
N SER A 1027 56.21 -26.53 -10.65
CA SER A 1027 55.42 -27.55 -9.97
C SER A 1027 55.97 -28.96 -10.21
N ALA A 1028 56.29 -29.70 -9.15
CA ALA A 1028 56.69 -31.11 -9.26
C ALA A 1028 55.61 -31.98 -9.92
N SER A 1029 54.33 -31.68 -9.67
CA SER A 1029 53.21 -32.41 -10.27
C SER A 1029 53.01 -32.07 -11.75
N GLY A 1030 53.27 -30.82 -12.16
CA GLY A 1030 53.09 -30.38 -13.54
C GLY A 1030 54.14 -30.98 -14.50
N PHE A 1031 55.37 -31.13 -14.04
CA PHE A 1031 56.50 -31.56 -14.87
C PHE A 1031 56.81 -33.07 -14.73
N GLY A 1032 56.06 -33.83 -13.92
CA GLY A 1032 56.10 -35.30 -13.90
C GLY A 1032 57.06 -35.93 -12.87
N SER A 1033 57.07 -37.27 -12.82
CA SER A 1033 57.75 -38.03 -11.75
C SER A 1033 59.27 -37.95 -11.84
N GLY A 1034 59.93 -37.53 -10.75
CA GLY A 1034 61.40 -37.50 -10.65
C GLY A 1034 61.97 -36.19 -10.11
N LEU A 1035 61.13 -35.16 -9.95
CA LEU A 1035 61.48 -33.94 -9.23
C LEU A 1035 61.11 -34.09 -7.75
N VAL A 1036 61.98 -33.59 -6.87
CA VAL A 1036 61.77 -33.55 -5.42
C VAL A 1036 61.63 -32.09 -5.01
N GLN A 1037 60.68 -31.79 -4.12
CA GLN A 1037 60.48 -30.43 -3.61
C GLN A 1037 61.77 -29.85 -3.02
N GLY A 1038 62.04 -28.59 -3.35
CA GLY A 1038 63.24 -27.86 -2.98
C GLY A 1038 64.07 -27.43 -4.20
N ILE A 1039 65.33 -27.09 -3.97
CA ILE A 1039 66.27 -26.71 -5.03
C ILE A 1039 66.50 -27.90 -5.96
N LEU A 1040 66.52 -27.66 -7.27
CA LEU A 1040 66.80 -28.70 -8.27
C LEU A 1040 68.15 -29.40 -8.00
N ASP A 1041 68.16 -30.72 -8.04
CA ASP A 1041 69.38 -31.51 -7.87
C ASP A 1041 70.39 -31.15 -8.98
N VAL A 1042 71.67 -31.02 -8.60
CA VAL A 1042 72.72 -30.62 -9.54
C VAL A 1042 72.87 -31.58 -10.72
N GLY A 1043 72.54 -32.86 -10.55
CA GLY A 1043 72.53 -33.88 -11.60
C GLY A 1043 71.29 -33.86 -12.49
N GLN A 1044 70.36 -32.94 -12.27
CA GLN A 1044 69.15 -32.75 -13.08
C GLN A 1044 69.20 -31.47 -13.91
N PHE A 1045 70.28 -30.69 -13.86
CA PHE A 1045 70.46 -29.44 -14.59
C PHE A 1045 71.71 -29.48 -15.47
N VAL A 1046 71.57 -29.12 -16.75
CA VAL A 1046 72.67 -29.13 -17.70
C VAL A 1046 72.71 -27.89 -18.59
N LEU A 1047 73.94 -27.41 -18.85
CA LEU A 1047 74.20 -26.29 -19.74
C LEU A 1047 74.56 -26.80 -21.14
N GLY A 1048 73.81 -26.37 -22.15
CA GLY A 1048 74.02 -26.75 -23.55
C GLY A 1048 72.72 -26.84 -24.34
N ALA A 1049 72.81 -27.30 -25.58
CA ALA A 1049 71.65 -27.44 -26.48
C ALA A 1049 70.96 -28.81 -26.39
N ALA A 1050 71.48 -29.74 -25.59
CA ALA A 1050 70.94 -31.09 -25.42
C ALA A 1050 71.36 -31.69 -24.06
N ALA A 1051 70.59 -32.65 -23.57
CA ALA A 1051 70.95 -33.46 -22.40
C ALA A 1051 72.23 -34.28 -22.65
N LEU A 1052 72.96 -34.55 -21.56
CA LEU A 1052 74.21 -35.30 -21.56
C LEU A 1052 74.04 -36.71 -21.03
N ASP A 1053 73.11 -36.92 -20.08
CA ASP A 1053 72.73 -38.24 -19.58
C ASP A 1053 71.23 -38.33 -19.25
N THR A 1054 70.81 -39.47 -18.69
CA THR A 1054 69.40 -39.78 -18.44
C THR A 1054 68.83 -39.18 -17.15
N ASN A 1055 69.67 -38.56 -16.32
CA ASN A 1055 69.27 -37.87 -15.09
C ASN A 1055 69.00 -36.39 -15.32
N ASP A 1056 69.54 -35.81 -16.40
CA ASP A 1056 69.25 -34.44 -16.80
C ASP A 1056 67.73 -34.25 -16.99
N ARG A 1057 67.22 -33.13 -16.47
CA ARG A 1057 65.80 -32.76 -16.57
C ARG A 1057 65.65 -31.38 -17.20
N PHE A 1058 66.42 -30.40 -16.75
CA PHE A 1058 66.41 -29.04 -17.30
C PHE A 1058 67.67 -28.77 -18.10
N ILE A 1059 67.50 -28.36 -19.35
CA ILE A 1059 68.58 -28.10 -20.32
C ILE A 1059 68.50 -26.62 -20.72
N TYR A 1060 69.57 -25.87 -20.46
CA TYR A 1060 69.62 -24.44 -20.77
C TYR A 1060 70.73 -24.11 -21.78
N ASP A 1061 70.33 -23.62 -22.96
CA ASP A 1061 71.24 -23.17 -24.02
C ASP A 1061 71.49 -21.67 -23.91
N ARG A 1062 72.62 -21.31 -23.30
CA ARG A 1062 73.05 -19.92 -23.13
C ARG A 1062 73.26 -19.16 -24.47
N SER A 1063 73.44 -19.85 -25.59
CA SER A 1063 73.64 -19.16 -26.87
C SER A 1063 72.33 -18.62 -27.45
N SER A 1064 71.22 -19.33 -27.20
CA SER A 1064 69.87 -19.00 -27.67
C SER A 1064 68.98 -18.40 -26.59
N GLY A 1065 69.23 -18.68 -25.30
CA GLY A 1065 68.36 -18.32 -24.18
C GLY A 1065 67.26 -19.35 -23.91
N LEU A 1066 67.28 -20.50 -24.60
CA LEU A 1066 66.25 -21.53 -24.52
C LEU A 1066 66.39 -22.39 -23.25
N LEU A 1067 65.32 -22.53 -22.48
CA LEU A 1067 65.19 -23.53 -21.42
C LEU A 1067 64.23 -24.64 -21.87
N SER A 1068 64.69 -25.89 -21.80
CA SER A 1068 63.92 -27.09 -22.18
C SER A 1068 63.85 -28.10 -21.04
N PHE A 1069 62.78 -28.89 -21.01
CA PHE A 1069 62.53 -29.93 -20.03
C PHE A 1069 62.45 -31.33 -20.67
N ASP A 1070 63.27 -32.26 -20.20
CA ASP A 1070 63.28 -33.67 -20.58
C ASP A 1070 62.49 -34.51 -19.56
N ALA A 1071 61.21 -34.78 -19.87
CA ALA A 1071 60.29 -35.49 -18.98
C ALA A 1071 60.63 -36.99 -18.82
N ASP A 1072 61.24 -37.62 -19.83
CA ASP A 1072 61.52 -39.07 -19.84
C ASP A 1072 62.99 -39.41 -19.57
N GLY A 1073 63.86 -38.41 -19.54
CA GLY A 1073 65.30 -38.57 -19.30
C GLY A 1073 65.96 -39.41 -20.38
N SER A 1074 65.46 -39.41 -21.62
CA SER A 1074 66.03 -40.22 -22.72
C SER A 1074 67.18 -39.53 -23.46
N GLY A 1075 67.41 -38.24 -23.20
CA GLY A 1075 68.67 -37.57 -23.48
C GLY A 1075 68.90 -37.09 -24.92
N THR A 1076 67.99 -37.30 -25.88
CA THR A 1076 68.26 -36.83 -27.28
C THR A 1076 67.07 -36.47 -28.17
N LEU A 1077 65.81 -36.80 -27.85
CA LEU A 1077 64.65 -36.49 -28.72
C LEU A 1077 63.34 -36.11 -27.99
N GLY A 1078 63.36 -35.98 -26.66
CA GLY A 1078 62.16 -35.79 -25.82
C GLY A 1078 62.05 -34.45 -25.08
N ALA A 1079 63.09 -33.61 -25.10
CA ALA A 1079 63.07 -32.36 -24.35
C ALA A 1079 62.20 -31.30 -25.05
N VAL A 1080 61.22 -30.75 -24.33
CA VAL A 1080 60.29 -29.73 -24.83
C VAL A 1080 60.67 -28.37 -24.26
N GLN A 1081 60.57 -27.31 -25.07
CA GLN A 1081 60.80 -25.94 -24.58
C GLN A 1081 59.77 -25.57 -23.51
N VAL A 1082 60.23 -24.89 -22.47
CA VAL A 1082 59.39 -24.45 -21.34
C VAL A 1082 59.52 -22.96 -21.03
N ALA A 1083 60.64 -22.32 -21.39
CA ALA A 1083 60.80 -20.87 -21.27
C ALA A 1083 61.89 -20.35 -22.22
N ASN A 1084 61.94 -19.03 -22.40
CA ASN A 1084 62.98 -18.34 -23.14
C ASN A 1084 63.45 -17.07 -22.40
N PHE A 1085 64.74 -16.74 -22.47
CA PHE A 1085 65.36 -15.62 -21.74
C PHE A 1085 65.99 -14.59 -22.68
N SER A 1086 65.68 -13.32 -22.49
CA SER A 1086 66.19 -12.19 -23.29
C SER A 1086 67.71 -11.98 -23.17
N ASN A 1087 68.23 -12.01 -21.94
CA ASN A 1087 69.58 -11.56 -21.60
C ASN A 1087 70.61 -12.70 -21.64
N LYS A 1088 70.19 -13.92 -22.02
CA LYS A 1088 71.04 -15.11 -22.04
C LYS A 1088 71.79 -15.29 -20.71
N THR A 1089 71.05 -15.07 -19.62
CA THR A 1089 71.55 -15.05 -18.23
C THR A 1089 72.24 -16.36 -17.88
N ALA A 1090 73.20 -16.32 -16.95
CA ALA A 1090 73.82 -17.53 -16.43
C ALA A 1090 72.90 -18.19 -15.39
N LEU A 1091 72.10 -19.18 -15.81
CA LEU A 1091 71.27 -20.01 -14.94
C LEU A 1091 72.08 -21.17 -14.32
N THR A 1092 71.71 -21.54 -13.11
CA THR A 1092 72.24 -22.67 -12.33
C THR A 1092 71.10 -23.50 -11.74
N ASN A 1093 71.41 -24.70 -11.22
CA ASN A 1093 70.42 -25.52 -10.53
C ASN A 1093 69.81 -24.81 -9.30
N THR A 1094 70.57 -23.92 -8.65
CA THR A 1094 70.08 -23.15 -7.49
C THR A 1094 69.09 -22.05 -7.85
N ASP A 1095 68.93 -21.74 -9.14
CA ASP A 1095 67.95 -20.77 -9.64
C ASP A 1095 66.58 -21.42 -9.91
N ILE A 1096 66.49 -22.76 -9.88
CA ILE A 1096 65.25 -23.50 -10.11
C ILE A 1096 64.74 -24.06 -8.78
N LEU A 1097 63.56 -23.61 -8.37
CA LEU A 1097 62.84 -24.04 -7.18
C LEU A 1097 61.68 -24.95 -7.58
N ILE A 1098 61.72 -26.20 -7.11
CA ILE A 1098 60.63 -27.16 -7.28
C ILE A 1098 59.67 -27.03 -6.10
N VAL A 1099 58.40 -26.74 -6.39
CA VAL A 1099 57.30 -26.61 -5.40
C VAL A 1099 56.32 -27.78 -5.45
#